data_AF-A0A6N8JL18-F1
#
_entry.id   AF-A0A6N8JL18-F1
#
_cell.length_a   1.000
_cell.length_b   1.000
_cell.length_c   1.000
_cell.angle_alpha   90.00
_cell.angle_beta   90.00
_cell.angle_gamma   90.00
#
_symmetry.space_group_name_H-M   'P 1'
#
loop_
_entity.id
_entity.type
_entity.pdbx_description
1 polymer ?
#
loop_
_entity_poly.entity_id
_entity_poly.type
_entity_poly.pdbx_seq_one_letter_code
_entity_poly.pdbx_strand_id
1 'polypeptide(L)'
;MRIRLLAFIVFLLWVPLSLSGQVIEQSKLYYRSALHEMENMLSGKQPLSYERAIFLTENAWWNNQLSYVDFQGVISRDTAIIRTIIAQTRGQQEQIQPSNFLDALKEHSNKGKGYYEKALTNAAIFSYMTDTLYFVDTNKIFYHLPFSYATNDPLGSTDWTNTQATNLLDNGQGNCFAFVSLFKIFSERLNSDASVCTAPGHIYISHADDKGIPYNVEIANKAFPGTGTLSTLTHTTQDAIKNNISLRELDLKQTIALCLVYLAKGFEHKFNTVDDSFMMDCAELTLKYDSLSLNAMLCKSEILETRIINSGKSVEQLQSDQTFKVYQQLINRLYTLGYREMPLKMKNMLIKGWTIDTVAQPVANFNGEPTTRYASLSWGLFDEQIGTKPVERYGRGLFNTKQHKIIAFASGQTLDNNYNFDPVVFAWNIDPMAHKYPHASPYNFVENNPISRIDPDGADWILSTGNKVYWYGGKYGDKSNLLSVFKATSGMDKTQKITTMPNGTKIKETMSTQQAKYQKYPQVGPTPEGKYKINLKPDPDRIAEADLKTADLKRSPDGGIEKIPKYVPNPNKPGFGWEYSDWGENRARLEPVNVTGATPQDRDLNSFYFHDSQKGYSHGCTECETGLFDKLKEYRSEGNQVIEVKIQYPTPEHKTNGGTKKETTKTATNGN
;
A
#
# COMPACT_ATOMS: atom_id res chain seq x y z
N MET A 1 -16.77 4.65 15.53
CA MET A 1 -17.74 5.18 14.54
C MET A 1 -17.13 6.41 13.89
N ARG A 2 -16.59 6.29 12.66
CA ARG A 2 -16.04 7.45 11.94
C ARG A 2 -17.22 8.27 11.40
N ILE A 3 -17.45 9.45 11.96
CA ILE A 3 -18.40 10.42 11.41
C ILE A 3 -17.60 11.15 10.31
N ARG A 4 -18.03 10.99 9.06
CA ARG A 4 -17.37 11.62 7.90
C ARG A 4 -17.45 13.14 8.05
N LEU A 5 -16.31 13.84 8.07
CA LEU A 5 -16.27 15.30 7.87
C LEU A 5 -16.97 15.68 6.56
N LEU A 6 -16.85 14.82 5.55
CA LEU A 6 -17.45 15.00 4.22
C LEU A 6 -18.97 14.74 4.14
N ALA A 7 -19.66 14.44 5.26
CA ALA A 7 -21.11 14.13 5.25
C ALA A 7 -22.02 15.29 4.77
N PHE A 8 -21.48 16.50 4.56
CA PHE A 8 -22.19 17.65 4.00
C PHE A 8 -21.63 18.16 2.66
N ILE A 9 -20.86 17.36 1.92
CA ILE A 9 -20.72 17.63 0.48
C ILE A 9 -21.96 17.08 -0.22
N VAL A 10 -22.88 17.99 -0.58
CA VAL A 10 -23.98 17.67 -1.49
C VAL A 10 -23.38 16.99 -2.72
N PHE A 11 -23.76 15.73 -2.96
CA PHE A 11 -23.49 14.98 -4.18
C PHE A 11 -24.06 15.76 -5.37
N LEU A 12 -23.29 16.69 -5.91
CA LEU A 12 -23.52 17.21 -7.25
C LEU A 12 -22.96 16.17 -8.22
N LEU A 13 -23.90 15.54 -8.92
CA LEU A 13 -23.71 14.62 -10.03
C LEU A 13 -22.49 14.98 -10.88
N TRP A 14 -21.76 13.93 -11.27
CA TRP A 14 -20.66 13.97 -12.23
C TRP A 14 -21.17 14.47 -13.59
N VAL A 15 -21.26 15.78 -13.74
CA VAL A 15 -21.36 16.47 -15.03
C VAL A 15 -19.93 16.85 -15.39
N PRO A 16 -19.45 16.56 -16.61
CA PRO A 16 -18.20 17.12 -17.08
C PRO A 16 -18.43 18.62 -17.32
N LEU A 17 -18.41 19.41 -16.25
CA LEU A 17 -18.30 20.85 -16.34
C LEU A 17 -16.86 21.12 -16.73
N SER A 18 -16.65 21.49 -17.99
CA SER A 18 -15.59 22.42 -18.34
C SER A 18 -15.64 23.58 -17.34
N LEU A 19 -14.78 23.53 -16.32
CA LEU A 19 -14.66 24.55 -15.29
C LEU A 19 -14.43 25.88 -15.99
N SER A 20 -15.36 26.83 -15.81
CA SER A 20 -15.18 28.18 -16.34
C SER A 20 -13.96 28.82 -15.70
N GLY A 21 -13.22 29.66 -16.43
CA GLY A 21 -12.00 30.31 -15.92
C GLY A 21 -12.20 31.07 -14.60
N GLN A 22 -13.42 31.54 -14.34
CA GLN A 22 -13.77 32.21 -13.08
C GLN A 22 -13.71 31.29 -11.85
N VAL A 23 -14.08 30.02 -11.98
CA VAL A 23 -14.01 29.05 -10.86
C VAL A 23 -12.55 28.69 -10.54
N ILE A 24 -11.71 28.58 -11.57
CA ILE A 24 -10.27 28.32 -11.42
C ILE A 24 -9.58 29.50 -10.70
N GLU A 25 -9.83 30.72 -11.13
CA GLU A 25 -9.24 31.91 -10.48
C GLU A 25 -9.72 32.06 -9.03
N GLN A 26 -11.00 31.80 -8.75
CA GLN A 26 -11.50 31.77 -7.38
C GLN A 26 -10.81 30.69 -6.53
N SER A 27 -10.56 29.51 -7.11
CA SER A 27 -9.84 28.42 -6.45
C SER A 27 -8.41 28.83 -6.07
N LYS A 28 -7.68 29.49 -6.98
CA LYS A 28 -6.34 30.02 -6.70
C LYS A 28 -6.33 31.06 -5.58
N LEU A 29 -7.38 31.87 -5.45
CA LEU A 29 -7.51 32.83 -4.34
C LEU A 29 -7.62 32.17 -2.96
N TYR A 30 -8.17 30.95 -2.86
CA TYR A 30 -8.19 30.21 -1.60
C TYR A 30 -6.80 29.80 -1.15
N TYR A 31 -5.93 29.37 -2.08
CA TYR A 31 -4.52 29.11 -1.80
C TYR A 31 -3.77 30.35 -1.33
N ARG A 32 -3.99 31.51 -1.99
CA ARG A 32 -3.39 32.78 -1.56
C ARG A 32 -3.87 33.21 -0.17
N SER A 33 -5.15 33.01 0.13
CA SER A 33 -5.71 33.27 1.46
C SER A 33 -5.05 32.39 2.54
N ALA A 34 -4.87 31.09 2.26
CA ALA A 34 -4.19 30.15 3.15
C ALA A 34 -2.73 30.54 3.41
N LEU A 35 -1.98 30.93 2.36
CA LEU A 35 -0.62 31.45 2.48
C LEU A 35 -0.58 32.67 3.40
N HIS A 36 -1.47 33.65 3.19
CA HIS A 36 -1.50 34.88 3.97
C HIS A 36 -1.82 34.64 5.45
N GLU A 37 -2.75 33.73 5.76
CA GLU A 37 -3.06 33.38 7.15
C GLU A 37 -1.86 32.70 7.84
N MET A 38 -1.18 31.78 7.17
CA MET A 38 0.06 31.18 7.69
C MET A 38 1.20 32.20 7.83
N GLU A 39 1.33 33.16 6.92
CA GLU A 39 2.28 34.28 7.06
C GLU A 39 1.99 35.10 8.33
N ASN A 40 0.71 35.38 8.61
CA ASN A 40 0.31 36.10 9.82
C ASN A 40 0.67 35.32 11.08
N MET A 41 0.54 33.98 11.09
CA MET A 41 1.02 33.14 12.19
C MET A 41 2.55 33.23 12.34
N LEU A 42 3.29 33.01 11.25
CA LEU A 42 4.76 32.96 11.27
C LEU A 42 5.40 34.31 11.67
N SER A 43 4.78 35.42 11.24
CA SER A 43 5.20 36.78 11.59
C SER A 43 4.78 37.23 12.99
N GLY A 44 3.97 36.44 13.70
CA GLY A 44 3.49 36.76 15.06
C GLY A 44 2.29 37.70 15.12
N LYS A 45 1.64 37.99 13.98
CA LYS A 45 0.36 38.73 13.94
C LYS A 45 -0.82 37.88 14.41
N GLN A 46 -0.69 36.56 14.34
CA GLN A 46 -1.63 35.59 14.87
C GLN A 46 -0.88 34.52 15.69
N PRO A 47 -1.52 33.87 16.67
CA PRO A 47 -0.92 32.75 17.39
C PRO A 47 -0.56 31.60 16.43
N LEU A 48 0.58 30.94 16.69
CA LEU A 48 0.96 29.73 15.96
C LEU A 48 -0.06 28.62 16.24
N SER A 49 -0.51 27.93 15.20
CA SER A 49 -1.35 26.73 15.32
C SER A 49 -1.07 25.78 14.16
N TYR A 50 -0.43 24.65 14.47
CA TYR A 50 -0.15 23.61 13.48
C TYR A 50 -1.45 22.99 12.94
N GLU A 51 -2.43 22.74 13.81
CA GLU A 51 -3.76 22.25 13.43
C GLU A 51 -4.45 23.18 12.42
N ARG A 52 -4.38 24.50 12.65
CA ARG A 52 -4.95 25.48 11.72
C ARG A 52 -4.18 25.52 10.40
N ALA A 53 -2.86 25.45 10.44
CA ALA A 53 -2.03 25.43 9.22
C ALA A 53 -2.32 24.20 8.34
N ILE A 54 -2.48 23.01 8.95
CA ILE A 54 -2.90 21.80 8.25
C ILE A 54 -4.30 21.98 7.66
N PHE A 55 -5.26 22.45 8.45
CA PHE A 55 -6.62 22.72 7.95
C PHE A 55 -6.62 23.68 6.76
N LEU A 56 -5.87 24.78 6.82
CA LEU A 56 -5.79 25.76 5.72
C LEU A 56 -5.20 25.16 4.45
N THR A 57 -4.16 24.34 4.61
CA THR A 57 -3.49 23.64 3.50
C THR A 57 -4.47 22.72 2.76
N GLU A 58 -5.23 21.92 3.51
CA GLU A 58 -6.21 20.99 2.97
C GLU A 58 -7.46 21.70 2.45
N ASN A 59 -7.95 22.73 3.16
CA ASN A 59 -9.18 23.42 2.77
C ASN A 59 -9.03 24.20 1.44
N ALA A 60 -7.83 24.71 1.13
CA ALA A 60 -7.54 25.29 -0.17
C ALA A 60 -7.72 24.26 -1.32
N TRP A 61 -7.30 23.01 -1.10
CA TRP A 61 -7.56 21.90 -2.03
C TRP A 61 -9.06 21.63 -2.20
N TRP A 62 -9.85 21.76 -1.14
CA TRP A 62 -11.31 21.57 -1.18
C TRP A 62 -12.11 22.83 -1.53
N ASN A 63 -11.49 23.85 -2.15
CA ASN A 63 -12.15 25.10 -2.53
C ASN A 63 -12.86 25.81 -1.35
N ASN A 64 -12.23 25.78 -0.17
CA ASN A 64 -12.80 26.31 1.07
C ASN A 64 -14.14 25.67 1.51
N GLN A 65 -14.42 24.44 1.10
CA GLN A 65 -15.65 23.72 1.45
C GLN A 65 -15.58 22.98 2.79
N LEU A 66 -14.40 22.84 3.40
CA LEU A 66 -14.27 22.23 4.72
C LEU A 66 -14.67 23.20 5.84
N SER A 67 -15.32 22.67 6.87
CA SER A 67 -15.68 23.39 8.08
C SER A 67 -14.61 23.20 9.14
N TYR A 68 -14.00 24.31 9.58
CA TYR A 68 -13.00 24.24 10.65
C TYR A 68 -13.61 23.77 11.98
N VAL A 69 -14.84 24.18 12.27
CA VAL A 69 -15.56 23.77 13.49
C VAL A 69 -15.76 22.26 13.52
N ASP A 70 -16.11 21.65 12.39
CA ASP A 70 -16.31 20.21 12.31
C ASP A 70 -14.97 19.46 12.43
N PHE A 71 -13.91 19.95 11.77
CA PHE A 71 -12.56 19.45 11.93
C PHE A 71 -12.12 19.46 13.40
N GLN A 72 -12.30 20.59 14.08
CA GLN A 72 -12.01 20.70 15.51
C GLN A 72 -12.88 19.79 16.37
N GLY A 73 -14.15 19.60 16.02
CA GLY A 73 -15.07 18.69 16.70
C GLY A 73 -14.60 17.23 16.62
N VAL A 74 -14.10 16.82 15.45
CA VAL A 74 -13.49 15.49 15.27
C VAL A 74 -12.23 15.33 16.11
N ILE A 75 -11.28 16.27 16.03
CA ILE A 75 -10.06 16.22 16.84
C ILE A 75 -10.37 16.23 18.34
N SER A 76 -11.37 17.01 18.78
CA SER A 76 -11.75 17.09 20.20
C SER A 76 -12.34 15.77 20.72
N ARG A 77 -13.15 15.09 19.92
CA ARG A 77 -13.67 13.76 20.26
C ARG A 77 -12.54 12.73 20.33
N ASP A 78 -11.66 12.73 19.34
CA ASP A 78 -10.57 11.76 19.25
C ASP A 78 -9.56 11.97 20.40
N THR A 79 -9.25 13.21 20.75
CA THR A 79 -8.43 13.52 21.93
C THR A 79 -9.09 13.13 23.26
N ALA A 80 -10.42 13.18 23.37
CA ALA A 80 -11.14 12.66 24.55
C ALA A 80 -11.00 11.13 24.69
N ILE A 81 -11.04 10.42 23.56
CA ILE A 81 -10.76 8.97 23.53
C ILE A 81 -9.32 8.71 23.97
N ILE A 82 -8.35 9.47 23.44
CA ILE A 82 -6.94 9.34 23.81
C ILE A 82 -6.75 9.60 25.31
N ARG A 83 -7.40 10.60 25.89
CA ARG A 83 -7.37 10.84 27.36
C ARG A 83 -7.91 9.67 28.17
N THR A 84 -8.90 8.95 27.66
CA THR A 84 -9.42 7.73 28.30
C THR A 84 -8.36 6.62 28.30
N ILE A 85 -7.65 6.44 27.18
CA ILE A 85 -6.54 5.47 27.06
C ILE A 85 -5.40 5.83 28.04
N ILE A 86 -5.05 7.12 28.14
CA ILE A 86 -4.05 7.61 29.11
C ILE A 86 -4.45 7.24 30.55
N ALA A 87 -5.70 7.52 30.94
CA ALA A 87 -6.19 7.26 32.28
C ALA A 87 -6.20 5.76 32.62
N GLN A 88 -6.64 4.91 31.67
CA GLN A 88 -6.66 3.46 31.85
C GLN A 88 -5.25 2.88 31.99
N THR A 89 -4.33 3.29 31.12
CA THR A 89 -2.94 2.82 31.12
C THR A 89 -2.22 3.21 32.41
N ARG A 90 -2.45 4.44 32.90
CA ARG A 90 -1.90 4.91 34.18
C ARG A 90 -2.32 4.04 35.35
N GLY A 91 -3.62 3.72 35.43
CA GLY A 91 -4.16 2.91 36.53
C GLY A 91 -3.62 1.48 36.57
N GLN A 92 -3.19 0.92 35.44
CA GLN A 92 -2.52 -0.39 35.39
C GLN A 92 -1.07 -0.32 35.89
N GLN A 93 -0.34 0.75 35.52
CA GLN A 93 1.07 0.88 35.85
C GLN A 93 1.30 1.24 37.33
N GLU A 94 0.40 2.00 37.96
CA GLU A 94 0.45 2.29 39.41
C GLU A 94 0.30 1.05 40.32
N GLN A 95 -0.16 -0.09 39.76
CA GLN A 95 -0.26 -1.36 40.50
C GLN A 95 1.04 -2.16 40.52
N ILE A 96 2.05 -1.78 39.72
CA ILE A 96 3.33 -2.46 39.61
C ILE A 96 4.30 -1.84 40.62
N GLN A 97 4.73 -2.61 41.63
CA GLN A 97 5.70 -2.16 42.62
C GLN A 97 7.13 -2.22 42.05
N PRO A 98 7.98 -1.20 42.28
CA PRO A 98 9.36 -1.21 41.82
C PRO A 98 10.14 -2.37 42.44
N SER A 99 10.93 -3.05 41.62
CA SER A 99 11.59 -4.31 42.01
C SER A 99 12.71 -4.13 43.05
N ASN A 100 13.28 -2.92 43.15
CA ASN A 100 14.34 -2.58 44.10
C ASN A 100 14.42 -1.06 44.36
N PHE A 101 15.21 -0.65 45.36
CA PHE A 101 15.38 0.74 45.79
C PHE A 101 15.99 1.66 44.71
N LEU A 102 16.88 1.14 43.87
CA LEU A 102 17.51 1.92 42.80
C LEU A 102 16.50 2.23 41.70
N ASP A 103 15.62 1.28 41.37
CA ASP A 103 14.52 1.49 40.42
C ASP A 103 13.50 2.47 40.99
N ALA A 104 13.16 2.37 42.29
CA ALA A 104 12.30 3.34 42.97
C ALA A 104 12.87 4.77 42.93
N LEU A 105 14.18 4.94 43.14
CA LEU A 105 14.85 6.24 43.04
C LEU A 105 14.87 6.80 41.60
N LYS A 106 15.12 5.94 40.60
CA LYS A 106 15.09 6.33 39.18
C LYS A 106 13.69 6.75 38.75
N GLU A 107 12.67 5.98 39.13
CA GLU A 107 11.26 6.32 38.88
C GLU A 107 10.89 7.66 39.52
N HIS A 108 11.30 7.90 40.78
CA HIS A 108 11.04 9.17 41.46
C HIS A 108 11.74 10.36 40.78
N SER A 109 12.99 10.18 40.34
CA SER A 109 13.74 11.20 39.60
C SER A 109 13.12 11.50 38.23
N ASN A 110 12.61 10.50 37.52
CA ASN A 110 12.01 10.68 36.19
C ASN A 110 10.59 11.25 36.26
N LYS A 111 9.79 10.85 37.26
CA LYS A 111 8.48 11.46 37.55
C LYS A 111 8.59 12.95 37.85
N GLY A 112 9.63 13.38 38.58
CA GLY A 112 9.90 14.80 38.85
C GLY A 112 10.25 15.65 37.62
N LYS A 113 10.62 15.04 36.49
CA LYS A 113 10.94 15.72 35.21
C LYS A 113 9.77 15.72 34.20
N GLY A 114 8.68 15.02 34.49
CA GLY A 114 7.49 14.94 33.62
C GLY A 114 7.64 14.05 32.38
N TYR A 115 8.73 13.28 32.23
CA TYR A 115 8.94 12.41 31.06
C TYR A 115 7.92 11.28 30.97
N TYR A 116 7.57 10.69 32.12
CA TYR A 116 6.56 9.63 32.19
C TYR A 116 5.22 10.06 31.59
N GLU A 117 4.74 11.26 31.95
CA GLU A 117 3.45 11.78 31.48
C GLU A 117 3.44 12.03 29.97
N LYS A 118 4.56 12.53 29.42
CA LYS A 118 4.73 12.73 27.98
C LYS A 118 4.81 11.40 27.23
N ALA A 119 5.60 10.46 27.71
CA ALA A 119 5.74 9.12 27.13
C ALA A 119 4.41 8.35 27.15
N LEU A 120 3.67 8.40 28.25
CA LEU A 120 2.33 7.83 28.39
C LEU A 120 1.35 8.44 27.37
N THR A 121 1.40 9.76 27.20
CA THR A 121 0.56 10.46 26.22
C THR A 121 0.92 10.07 24.79
N ASN A 122 2.21 10.03 24.44
CA ASN A 122 2.67 9.60 23.11
C ASN A 122 2.30 8.15 22.82
N ALA A 123 2.44 7.25 23.80
CA ALA A 123 2.02 5.86 23.67
C ALA A 123 0.50 5.74 23.44
N ALA A 124 -0.31 6.56 24.12
CA ALA A 124 -1.76 6.57 23.92
C ALA A 124 -2.16 7.11 22.54
N ILE A 125 -1.49 8.16 22.04
CA ILE A 125 -1.69 8.67 20.67
C ILE A 125 -1.33 7.58 19.66
N PHE A 126 -0.17 6.96 19.82
CA PHE A 126 0.31 5.89 18.94
C PHE A 126 -0.64 4.70 18.93
N SER A 127 -1.11 4.25 20.10
CA SER A 127 -2.08 3.14 20.22
C SER A 127 -3.41 3.51 19.55
N TYR A 128 -3.90 4.73 19.76
CA TYR A 128 -5.10 5.23 19.07
C TYR A 128 -4.95 5.15 17.55
N MET A 129 -3.80 5.54 17.00
CA MET A 129 -3.62 5.54 15.56
C MET A 129 -3.38 4.16 14.95
N THR A 130 -2.84 3.22 15.73
CA THR A 130 -2.26 1.99 15.17
C THR A 130 -2.90 0.69 15.65
N ASP A 131 -3.70 0.72 16.73
CA ASP A 131 -4.35 -0.47 17.29
C ASP A 131 -5.86 -0.50 17.08
N THR A 132 -6.43 -1.70 17.18
CA THR A 132 -7.87 -1.86 17.35
C THR A 132 -8.20 -1.69 18.82
N LEU A 133 -9.05 -0.70 19.14
CA LEU A 133 -9.43 -0.38 20.52
C LEU A 133 -10.91 -0.65 20.76
N TYR A 134 -11.23 -1.17 21.94
CA TYR A 134 -12.60 -1.50 22.35
C TYR A 134 -13.02 -0.61 23.53
N PHE A 135 -14.21 -0.02 23.42
CA PHE A 135 -14.82 0.83 24.43
C PHE A 135 -16.18 0.26 24.81
N VAL A 136 -16.48 0.20 26.10
CA VAL A 136 -17.78 -0.26 26.60
C VAL A 136 -18.54 0.96 27.13
N ASP A 137 -19.72 1.21 26.57
CA ASP A 137 -20.66 2.20 27.09
C ASP A 137 -22.06 1.58 27.17
N THR A 138 -22.67 1.63 28.36
CA THR A 138 -24.10 1.29 28.61
C THR A 138 -24.61 0.04 27.87
N ASN A 139 -23.83 -1.05 27.92
CA ASN A 139 -24.08 -2.36 27.27
C ASN A 139 -23.86 -2.44 25.74
N LYS A 140 -23.16 -1.48 25.14
CA LYS A 140 -22.67 -1.54 23.75
C LYS A 140 -21.15 -1.50 23.71
N ILE A 141 -20.56 -2.36 22.88
CA ILE A 141 -19.13 -2.34 22.57
C ILE A 141 -18.95 -1.49 21.32
N PHE A 142 -18.20 -0.41 21.45
CA PHE A 142 -17.71 0.40 20.35
C PHE A 142 -16.27 -0.02 20.06
N TYR A 143 -15.89 -0.01 18.79
CA TYR A 143 -14.50 -0.24 18.41
C TYR A 143 -13.97 0.89 17.52
N HIS A 144 -12.69 1.20 17.69
CA HIS A 144 -11.88 2.03 16.81
C HIS A 144 -10.93 1.10 16.04
N LEU A 145 -10.91 1.22 14.71
CA LEU A 145 -9.98 0.49 13.86
C LEU A 145 -8.79 1.38 13.53
N PRO A 146 -7.58 0.79 13.43
CA PRO A 146 -6.37 1.54 13.13
C PRO A 146 -6.44 2.25 11.78
N PHE A 147 -5.63 3.30 11.64
CA PHE A 147 -5.39 3.90 10.34
C PHE A 147 -4.44 3.01 9.52
N SER A 148 -4.57 3.08 8.20
CA SER A 148 -3.80 2.29 7.24
C SER A 148 -2.99 3.19 6.31
N TYR A 149 -1.82 2.72 5.89
CA TYR A 149 -0.99 3.47 4.96
C TYR A 149 -1.54 3.37 3.52
N ALA A 150 -1.41 4.45 2.75
CA ALA A 150 -1.77 4.48 1.33
C ALA A 150 -0.72 3.77 0.45
N THR A 151 -0.51 2.46 0.66
CA THR A 151 0.56 1.68 -0.01
C THR A 151 0.50 1.69 -1.54
N ASN A 152 -0.69 1.84 -2.12
CA ASN A 152 -0.89 1.90 -3.57
C ASN A 152 -0.55 3.27 -4.18
N ASP A 153 -0.52 4.34 -3.37
CA ASP A 153 -0.21 5.70 -3.80
C ASP A 153 0.42 6.51 -2.65
N PRO A 154 1.58 6.09 -2.14
CA PRO A 154 2.11 6.68 -0.92
C PRO A 154 2.55 8.13 -1.16
N LEU A 155 3.04 8.48 -2.35
CA LEU A 155 3.41 9.86 -2.67
C LEU A 155 2.21 10.79 -2.92
N GLY A 156 0.97 10.27 -2.97
CA GLY A 156 -0.18 11.06 -3.39
C GLY A 156 -0.07 11.53 -4.84
N SER A 157 0.65 10.76 -5.68
CA SER A 157 0.90 11.10 -7.08
C SER A 157 -0.36 10.96 -7.91
N THR A 158 -1.23 10.01 -7.56
CA THR A 158 -2.50 9.77 -8.24
C THR A 158 -3.64 10.49 -7.55
N ASP A 159 -3.70 10.41 -6.21
CA ASP A 159 -4.69 11.05 -5.38
C ASP A 159 -3.99 11.87 -4.28
N TRP A 160 -3.92 13.19 -4.50
CA TRP A 160 -3.31 14.12 -3.56
C TRP A 160 -3.98 14.10 -2.18
N THR A 161 -5.23 13.64 -2.07
CA THR A 161 -5.91 13.54 -0.77
C THR A 161 -5.24 12.51 0.16
N ASN A 162 -4.43 11.58 -0.36
CA ASN A 162 -3.60 10.70 0.46
C ASN A 162 -2.61 11.45 1.36
N THR A 163 -2.28 12.70 1.03
CA THR A 163 -1.43 13.57 1.87
C THR A 163 -2.20 14.22 3.03
N GLN A 164 -3.52 14.08 3.11
CA GLN A 164 -4.37 14.92 3.97
C GLN A 164 -4.80 14.20 5.26
N ALA A 165 -4.70 14.89 6.39
CA ALA A 165 -5.20 14.44 7.69
C ALA A 165 -6.74 14.30 7.68
N THR A 166 -7.47 15.15 6.95
CA THR A 166 -8.91 15.01 6.76
C THR A 166 -9.29 13.71 6.04
N ASN A 167 -8.57 13.34 4.98
CA ASN A 167 -8.75 12.07 4.30
C ASN A 167 -8.42 10.89 5.22
N LEU A 168 -7.35 10.99 6.00
CA LEU A 168 -6.98 9.98 7.00
C LEU A 168 -8.09 9.77 8.03
N LEU A 169 -8.66 10.85 8.57
CA LEU A 169 -9.76 10.81 9.54
C LEU A 169 -11.04 10.20 8.95
N ASP A 170 -11.38 10.55 7.70
CA ASP A 170 -12.63 10.13 7.07
C ASP A 170 -12.57 8.70 6.52
N ASN A 171 -11.50 8.37 5.80
CA ASN A 171 -11.36 7.13 5.05
C ASN A 171 -10.46 6.11 5.75
N GLY A 172 -9.67 6.53 6.74
CA GLY A 172 -8.75 5.63 7.43
C GLY A 172 -7.46 5.36 6.71
N GLN A 173 -7.18 6.07 5.62
CA GLN A 173 -6.02 5.83 4.78
C GLN A 173 -5.31 7.14 4.44
N GLY A 174 -3.98 7.13 4.48
CA GLY A 174 -3.15 8.28 4.14
C GLY A 174 -1.68 7.92 4.11
N ASN A 175 -0.83 8.86 3.71
CA ASN A 175 0.61 8.69 3.65
C ASN A 175 1.33 9.24 4.90
N CYS A 176 2.66 9.21 4.88
CA CYS A 176 3.47 9.60 6.03
C CYS A 176 3.19 11.04 6.49
N PHE A 177 2.93 11.97 5.58
CA PHE A 177 2.58 13.35 5.94
C PHE A 177 1.23 13.44 6.65
N ALA A 178 0.21 12.71 6.17
CA ALA A 178 -1.10 12.65 6.83
C ALA A 178 -0.99 12.06 8.25
N PHE A 179 -0.24 10.96 8.40
CA PHE A 179 -0.01 10.30 9.68
C PHE A 179 0.74 11.20 10.67
N VAL A 180 1.88 11.75 10.25
CA VAL A 180 2.69 12.65 11.10
C VAL A 180 1.90 13.90 11.48
N SER A 181 1.14 14.45 10.54
CA SER A 181 0.31 15.64 10.80
C SER A 181 -0.77 15.36 11.84
N LEU A 182 -1.48 14.24 11.72
CA LEU A 182 -2.51 13.88 12.69
C LEU A 182 -1.91 13.59 14.08
N PHE A 183 -0.79 12.86 14.15
CA PHE A 183 -0.08 12.63 15.41
C PHE A 183 0.37 13.94 16.05
N LYS A 184 0.96 14.85 15.26
CA LYS A 184 1.42 16.15 15.76
C LYS A 184 0.26 17.01 16.25
N ILE A 185 -0.89 17.02 15.57
CA ILE A 185 -2.11 17.71 16.05
C ILE A 185 -2.52 17.17 17.43
N PHE A 186 -2.56 15.86 17.62
CA PHE A 186 -2.86 15.25 18.92
C PHE A 186 -1.80 15.60 19.96
N SER A 187 -0.52 15.58 19.60
CA SER A 187 0.59 15.97 20.48
C SER A 187 0.45 17.40 20.99
N GLU A 188 0.08 18.36 20.14
CA GLU A 188 -0.13 19.76 20.54
C GLU A 188 -1.35 19.89 21.47
N ARG A 189 -2.46 19.22 21.15
CA ARG A 189 -3.69 19.23 21.97
C ARG A 189 -3.51 18.58 23.33
N LEU A 190 -2.60 17.61 23.44
CA LEU A 190 -2.37 16.82 24.64
C LEU A 190 -1.06 17.19 25.37
N ASN A 191 -0.27 18.11 24.81
CA ASN A 191 1.00 18.59 25.36
C ASN A 191 2.01 17.45 25.62
N SER A 192 2.26 16.63 24.60
CA SER A 192 3.15 15.45 24.70
C SER A 192 4.57 15.63 24.12
N ASP A 193 4.88 16.83 23.61
CA ASP A 193 6.18 17.24 23.08
C ASP A 193 6.75 16.36 21.96
N ALA A 194 5.90 15.68 21.16
CA ALA A 194 6.39 14.99 19.98
C ALA A 194 6.81 15.98 18.90
N SER A 195 7.99 15.78 18.33
CA SER A 195 8.58 16.61 17.28
C SER A 195 8.32 16.00 15.91
N VAL A 196 8.00 16.85 14.93
CA VAL A 196 8.02 16.45 13.52
C VAL A 196 9.48 16.45 13.07
N CYS A 197 9.88 15.40 12.37
CA CYS A 197 11.22 15.27 11.81
C CYS A 197 11.16 15.07 10.30
N THR A 198 12.14 15.64 9.59
CA THR A 198 12.23 15.52 8.14
C THR A 198 13.55 14.91 7.71
N ALA A 199 13.50 14.18 6.62
CA ALA A 199 14.67 13.69 5.90
C ALA A 199 14.35 13.66 4.38
N PRO A 200 15.34 13.53 3.48
CA PRO A 200 15.11 13.45 2.05
C PRO A 200 14.01 12.45 1.70
N GLY A 201 12.90 12.95 1.14
CA GLY A 201 11.75 12.13 0.74
C GLY A 201 10.97 11.46 1.88
N HIS A 202 11.25 11.77 3.16
CA HIS A 202 10.54 11.19 4.30
C HIS A 202 10.24 12.14 5.47
N ILE A 203 9.15 11.88 6.18
CA ILE A 203 8.72 12.60 7.39
C ILE A 203 8.26 11.63 8.45
N TYR A 204 8.63 11.88 9.70
CA TYR A 204 8.35 10.98 10.84
C TYR A 204 8.21 11.76 12.15
N ILE A 205 7.89 11.06 13.24
CA ILE A 205 7.82 11.63 14.60
C ILE A 205 9.06 11.26 15.40
N SER A 206 9.60 12.20 16.19
CA SER A 206 10.51 11.90 17.30
C SER A 206 9.81 12.21 18.61
N HIS A 207 9.92 11.33 19.59
CA HIS A 207 9.54 11.64 20.96
C HIS A 207 10.39 10.88 21.97
N ALA A 208 10.42 11.37 23.21
CA ALA A 208 11.15 10.72 24.27
C ALA A 208 10.37 9.56 24.91
N ASP A 209 11.10 8.58 25.45
CA ASP A 209 10.57 7.58 26.39
C ASP A 209 10.37 8.17 27.81
N ASP A 210 9.99 7.31 28.75
CA ASP A 210 9.74 7.66 30.15
C ASP A 210 11.02 8.07 30.93
N LYS A 211 12.19 7.96 30.31
CA LYS A 211 13.51 8.37 30.83
C LYS A 211 14.05 9.61 30.13
N GLY A 212 13.34 10.16 29.15
CA GLY A 212 13.78 11.32 28.37
C GLY A 212 14.71 10.95 27.21
N ILE A 213 14.81 9.67 26.83
CA ILE A 213 15.64 9.22 25.70
C ILE A 213 14.82 9.37 24.41
N PRO A 214 15.29 10.10 23.39
CA PRO A 214 14.56 10.29 22.14
C PRO A 214 14.58 9.04 21.27
N TYR A 215 13.44 8.73 20.64
CA TYR A 215 13.28 7.69 19.64
C TYR A 215 12.56 8.25 18.41
N ASN A 216 12.97 7.78 17.23
CA ASN A 216 12.21 8.00 16.01
C ASN A 216 11.05 7.00 15.97
N VAL A 217 9.91 7.42 15.44
CA VAL A 217 8.66 6.67 15.41
C VAL A 217 8.04 6.72 14.02
N GLU A 218 7.88 5.54 13.43
CA GLU A 218 7.19 5.32 12.17
C GLU A 218 5.78 4.80 12.44
N ILE A 219 4.82 5.72 12.39
CA ILE A 219 3.44 5.42 12.81
C ILE A 219 2.77 4.44 11.83
N ALA A 220 3.06 4.58 10.52
CA ALA A 220 2.46 3.79 9.46
C ALA A 220 2.67 2.27 9.60
N ASN A 221 3.70 1.86 10.33
CA ASN A 221 4.13 0.47 10.43
C ASN A 221 4.53 0.02 11.84
N LYS A 222 4.24 0.85 12.83
CA LYS A 222 4.54 0.61 14.25
C LYS A 222 6.02 0.36 14.59
N ALA A 223 6.95 0.97 13.85
CA ALA A 223 8.39 0.77 14.06
C ALA A 223 9.08 1.95 14.75
N PHE A 224 10.23 1.66 15.36
CA PHE A 224 11.12 2.64 16.00
C PHE A 224 12.49 2.62 15.34
N PRO A 225 12.66 3.16 14.12
CA PRO A 225 13.91 3.01 13.38
C PRO A 225 15.05 3.82 14.02
N GLY A 226 16.24 3.22 14.05
CA GLY A 226 17.45 3.95 14.39
C GLY A 226 17.81 4.98 13.30
N THR A 227 18.53 6.04 13.68
CA THR A 227 18.99 7.08 12.75
C THR A 227 19.83 6.50 11.60
N GLY A 228 20.60 5.43 11.84
CA GLY A 228 21.34 4.72 10.80
C GLY A 228 20.42 4.16 9.71
N THR A 229 19.33 3.50 10.11
CA THR A 229 18.31 2.98 9.18
C THR A 229 17.67 4.11 8.38
N LEU A 230 17.22 5.18 9.04
CA LEU A 230 16.64 6.33 8.34
C LEU A 230 17.63 6.97 7.38
N SER A 231 18.88 7.17 7.79
CA SER A 231 19.90 7.78 6.92
C SER A 231 20.21 6.94 5.68
N THR A 232 20.26 5.61 5.83
CA THR A 232 20.50 4.68 4.73
C THR A 232 19.36 4.73 3.71
N LEU A 233 18.12 4.65 4.19
CA LEU A 233 16.93 4.62 3.35
C LEU A 233 16.62 5.97 2.68
N THR A 234 17.00 7.08 3.31
CA THR A 234 16.80 8.45 2.77
C THR A 234 17.95 8.89 1.88
N HIS A 235 19.00 8.09 1.72
CA HIS A 235 20.25 8.53 1.09
C HIS A 235 20.82 9.80 1.75
N THR A 236 20.77 9.87 3.09
CA THR A 236 21.26 11.01 3.87
C THR A 236 22.74 10.83 4.21
N THR A 237 23.54 11.85 3.88
CA THR A 237 24.98 11.89 4.23
C THR A 237 25.20 12.28 5.70
N GLN A 238 26.35 11.94 6.27
CA GLN A 238 26.73 12.41 7.60
C GLN A 238 26.81 13.95 7.69
N ASP A 239 27.27 14.61 6.62
CA ASP A 239 27.33 16.07 6.54
C ASP A 239 25.92 16.69 6.58
N ALA A 240 24.93 16.07 5.93
CA ALA A 240 23.55 16.53 5.96
C ALA A 240 22.95 16.49 7.38
N ILE A 241 23.29 15.47 8.15
CA ILE A 241 22.90 15.34 9.57
C ILE A 241 23.62 16.41 10.40
N LYS A 242 24.95 16.50 10.28
CA LYS A 242 25.78 17.44 11.04
C LYS A 242 25.40 18.89 10.80
N ASN A 243 25.02 19.23 9.57
CA ASN A 243 24.60 20.58 9.18
C ASN A 243 23.10 20.84 9.41
N ASN A 244 22.36 19.89 10.01
CA ASN A 244 20.92 20.01 10.29
C ASN A 244 20.09 20.36 9.05
N ILE A 245 20.40 19.82 7.86
CA ILE A 245 19.47 19.89 6.71
C ILE A 245 18.59 18.63 6.62
N SER A 246 18.96 17.55 7.29
CA SER A 246 18.24 16.26 7.34
C SER A 246 18.26 15.66 8.75
N LEU A 247 17.28 14.79 9.04
CA LEU A 247 17.13 14.05 10.30
C LEU A 247 17.10 14.97 11.53
N ARG A 248 16.42 16.11 11.39
CA ARG A 248 16.29 17.11 12.45
C ARG A 248 14.86 17.20 12.97
N GLU A 249 14.74 17.57 14.24
CA GLU A 249 13.47 17.99 14.83
C GLU A 249 13.12 19.41 14.41
N LEU A 250 11.84 19.62 14.06
CA LEU A 250 11.31 20.92 13.68
C LEU A 250 10.56 21.55 14.87
N ASP A 251 10.80 22.84 15.10
CA ASP A 251 9.99 23.63 16.02
C ASP A 251 8.59 23.96 15.43
N LEU A 252 7.72 24.59 16.23
CA LEU A 252 6.35 24.92 15.80
C LEU A 252 6.31 25.91 14.61
N LYS A 253 7.26 26.84 14.51
CA LYS A 253 7.32 27.75 13.36
C LYS A 253 7.79 27.03 12.11
N GLN A 254 8.80 26.17 12.24
CA GLN A 254 9.35 25.38 11.14
C GLN A 254 8.33 24.36 10.60
N THR A 255 7.55 23.73 11.48
CA THR A 255 6.45 22.82 11.08
C THR A 255 5.33 23.56 10.36
N ILE A 256 4.92 24.75 10.80
CA ILE A 256 3.96 25.58 10.06
C ILE A 256 4.55 26.04 8.72
N ALA A 257 5.84 26.38 8.68
CA ALA A 257 6.51 26.77 7.44
C ALA A 257 6.54 25.60 6.44
N LEU A 258 6.74 24.36 6.88
CA LEU A 258 6.65 23.17 6.03
C LEU A 258 5.26 23.01 5.37
N CYS A 259 4.17 23.40 6.04
CA CYS A 259 2.82 23.38 5.45
C CYS A 259 2.71 24.27 4.21
N LEU A 260 3.48 25.35 4.10
CA LEU A 260 3.51 26.19 2.89
C LEU A 260 4.08 25.42 1.69
N VAL A 261 5.03 24.51 1.90
CA VAL A 261 5.55 23.66 0.82
C VAL A 261 4.47 22.69 0.35
N TYR A 262 3.73 22.08 1.27
CA TYR A 262 2.58 21.21 0.92
C TYR A 262 1.44 22.00 0.26
N LEU A 263 1.23 23.26 0.64
CA LEU A 263 0.30 24.16 -0.04
C LEU A 263 0.74 24.46 -1.49
N ALA A 264 2.04 24.65 -1.73
CA ALA A 264 2.60 24.84 -3.08
C ALA A 264 2.41 23.58 -3.94
N LYS A 265 2.70 22.39 -3.40
CA LYS A 265 2.60 21.14 -4.16
C LYS A 265 1.14 20.71 -4.37
N GLY A 266 0.25 20.99 -3.42
CA GLY A 266 -1.19 20.88 -3.65
C GLY A 266 -1.71 21.81 -4.76
N PHE A 267 -1.16 23.03 -4.86
CA PHE A 267 -1.47 23.96 -5.95
C PHE A 267 -1.02 23.42 -7.31
N GLU A 268 0.22 22.94 -7.39
CA GLU A 268 0.76 22.27 -8.58
C GLU A 268 -0.12 21.10 -9.03
N HIS A 269 -0.43 20.16 -8.13
CA HIS A 269 -1.26 19.00 -8.44
C HIS A 269 -2.66 19.41 -8.93
N LYS A 270 -3.24 20.46 -8.34
CA LYS A 270 -4.60 20.89 -8.65
C LYS A 270 -4.71 21.62 -9.99
N PHE A 271 -3.72 22.45 -10.32
CA PHE A 271 -3.74 23.32 -11.48
C PHE A 271 -2.82 22.87 -12.62
N ASN A 272 -2.09 21.76 -12.42
CA ASN A 272 -1.14 21.19 -13.37
C ASN A 272 -0.13 22.23 -13.87
N THR A 273 0.51 22.93 -12.92
CA THR A 273 1.51 23.98 -13.15
C THR A 273 2.78 23.68 -12.38
N VAL A 274 3.93 24.02 -12.95
CA VAL A 274 5.26 23.59 -12.47
C VAL A 274 6.21 24.76 -12.17
N ASP A 275 5.86 26.00 -12.53
CA ASP A 275 6.70 27.17 -12.31
C ASP A 275 5.95 28.45 -11.90
N ASP A 276 4.73 28.30 -11.38
CA ASP A 276 3.87 29.40 -10.94
C ASP A 276 4.53 30.27 -9.85
N SER A 277 4.27 31.57 -9.86
CA SER A 277 4.80 32.49 -8.84
C SER A 277 4.29 32.19 -7.44
N PHE A 278 3.05 31.68 -7.30
CA PHE A 278 2.51 31.27 -6.00
C PHE A 278 3.37 30.21 -5.30
N MET A 279 3.84 29.22 -6.07
CA MET A 279 4.71 28.16 -5.52
C MET A 279 6.05 28.74 -5.05
N MET A 280 6.59 29.72 -5.80
CA MET A 280 7.80 30.45 -5.40
C MET A 280 7.56 31.24 -4.11
N ASP A 281 6.44 31.96 -3.99
CA ASP A 281 6.07 32.71 -2.79
C ASP A 281 6.04 31.80 -1.55
N CYS A 282 5.42 30.62 -1.66
CA CYS A 282 5.43 29.61 -0.59
C CYS A 282 6.84 29.15 -0.21
N ALA A 283 7.68 28.82 -1.20
CA ALA A 283 9.04 28.35 -0.96
C ALA A 283 9.92 29.42 -0.32
N GLU A 284 9.84 30.67 -0.79
CA GLU A 284 10.61 31.79 -0.22
C GLU A 284 10.14 32.17 1.18
N LEU A 285 8.82 32.16 1.43
CA LEU A 285 8.28 32.38 2.76
C LEU A 285 8.72 31.28 3.73
N THR A 286 8.74 30.03 3.28
CA THR A 286 9.27 28.92 4.09
C THR A 286 10.74 29.15 4.44
N LEU A 287 11.58 29.47 3.45
CA LEU A 287 13.02 29.69 3.65
C LEU A 287 13.34 30.91 4.53
N LYS A 288 12.42 31.87 4.63
CA LYS A 288 12.52 33.00 5.55
C LYS A 288 12.42 32.59 7.02
N TYR A 289 11.56 31.61 7.34
CA TYR A 289 11.35 31.13 8.71
C TYR A 289 12.11 29.83 9.01
N ASP A 290 12.54 29.12 7.98
CA ASP A 290 13.32 27.90 8.07
C ASP A 290 14.33 27.81 6.93
N SER A 291 15.48 28.46 7.10
CA SER A 291 16.53 28.52 6.08
C SER A 291 17.24 27.18 5.81
N LEU A 292 16.92 26.13 6.58
CA LEU A 292 17.41 24.76 6.40
C LEU A 292 16.30 23.80 5.92
N SER A 293 15.14 24.32 5.52
CA SER A 293 14.08 23.52 4.91
C SER A 293 14.55 22.94 3.56
N LEU A 294 14.93 21.65 3.57
CA LEU A 294 15.30 20.93 2.35
C LEU A 294 14.16 20.99 1.33
N ASN A 295 12.92 20.72 1.76
CA ASN A 295 11.74 20.73 0.90
C ASN A 295 11.54 22.08 0.20
N ALA A 296 11.69 23.19 0.92
CA ALA A 296 11.55 24.51 0.31
C ALA A 296 12.70 24.84 -0.66
N MET A 297 13.93 24.42 -0.36
CA MET A 297 15.05 24.54 -1.31
C MET A 297 14.81 23.71 -2.57
N LEU A 298 14.29 22.49 -2.44
CA LEU A 298 13.98 21.62 -3.58
C LEU A 298 12.82 22.18 -4.41
N CYS A 299 11.73 22.62 -3.77
CA CYS A 299 10.61 23.29 -4.43
C CYS A 299 11.06 24.51 -5.23
N LYS A 300 11.88 25.38 -4.61
CA LYS A 300 12.46 26.53 -5.29
C LYS A 300 13.37 26.11 -6.44
N SER A 301 14.16 25.04 -6.28
CA SER A 301 15.05 24.55 -7.32
C SER A 301 14.28 24.01 -8.54
N GLU A 302 13.17 23.31 -8.33
CA GLU A 302 12.30 22.76 -9.37
C GLU A 302 11.68 23.88 -10.23
N ILE A 303 11.15 24.92 -9.57
CA ILE A 303 10.58 26.10 -10.25
C ILE A 303 11.63 26.82 -11.09
N LEU A 304 12.82 27.07 -10.51
CA LEU A 304 13.91 27.75 -11.21
C LEU A 304 14.44 26.91 -12.38
N GLU A 305 14.64 25.61 -12.17
CA GLU A 305 15.10 24.68 -13.21
C GLU A 305 14.12 24.66 -14.39
N THR A 306 12.83 24.58 -14.11
CA THR A 306 11.79 24.60 -15.15
C THR A 306 11.85 25.88 -15.99
N ARG A 307 11.94 27.05 -15.34
CA ARG A 307 12.08 28.35 -16.04
C ARG A 307 13.34 28.40 -16.90
N ILE A 308 14.46 27.87 -16.40
CA ILE A 308 15.74 27.82 -17.12
C ILE A 308 15.61 26.91 -18.35
N ILE A 309 15.06 25.71 -18.20
CA ILE A 309 14.92 24.74 -19.29
C ILE A 309 13.97 25.27 -20.37
N ASN A 310 12.85 25.89 -19.98
CA ASN A 310 11.89 26.49 -20.91
C ASN A 310 12.48 27.67 -21.69
N SER A 311 13.56 28.29 -21.22
CA SER A 311 14.25 29.34 -21.96
C SER A 311 15.00 28.82 -23.21
N GLY A 312 15.26 27.50 -23.29
CA GLY A 312 15.97 26.87 -24.42
C GLY A 312 17.44 27.26 -24.58
N LYS A 313 18.03 27.96 -23.61
CA LYS A 313 19.42 28.45 -23.66
C LYS A 313 20.42 27.39 -23.20
N SER A 314 21.63 27.40 -23.78
CA SER A 314 22.75 26.58 -23.29
C SER A 314 23.32 27.11 -21.97
N VAL A 315 24.08 26.29 -21.25
CA VAL A 315 24.72 26.70 -19.98
C VAL A 315 25.67 27.89 -20.18
N GLU A 316 26.34 27.99 -21.32
CA GLU A 316 27.20 29.13 -21.68
C GLU A 316 26.39 30.42 -21.83
N GLN A 317 25.23 30.35 -22.49
CA GLN A 317 24.33 31.49 -22.67
C GLN A 317 23.66 31.93 -21.36
N LEU A 318 23.52 31.00 -20.40
CA LEU A 318 22.90 31.25 -19.09
C LEU A 318 23.83 31.90 -18.07
N GLN A 319 25.13 32.02 -18.34
CA GLN A 319 26.09 32.54 -17.34
C GLN A 319 25.76 33.95 -16.82
N SER A 320 25.14 34.80 -17.65
CA SER A 320 24.68 36.13 -17.24
C SER A 320 23.25 36.16 -16.68
N ASP A 321 22.47 35.09 -16.87
CA ASP A 321 21.06 34.99 -16.49
C ASP A 321 20.88 34.95 -14.97
N GLN A 322 19.99 35.79 -14.44
CA GLN A 322 19.81 35.92 -13.00
C GLN A 322 19.13 34.69 -12.38
N THR A 323 18.16 34.08 -13.08
CA THR A 323 17.48 32.85 -12.64
C THR A 323 18.48 31.71 -12.52
N PHE A 324 19.35 31.55 -13.52
CA PHE A 324 20.41 30.55 -13.51
C PHE A 324 21.42 30.77 -12.37
N LYS A 325 21.83 32.02 -12.11
CA LYS A 325 22.73 32.33 -10.98
C LYS A 325 22.11 31.94 -9.63
N VAL A 326 20.83 32.27 -9.43
CA VAL A 326 20.11 31.89 -8.20
C VAL A 326 19.98 30.38 -8.07
N TYR A 327 19.63 29.68 -9.15
CA TYR A 327 19.56 28.22 -9.18
C TYR A 327 20.92 27.58 -8.84
N GLN A 328 22.01 28.01 -9.47
CA GLN A 328 23.34 27.47 -9.19
C GLN A 328 23.78 27.72 -7.74
N GLN A 329 23.47 28.90 -7.19
CA GLN A 329 23.75 29.20 -5.77
C GLN A 329 22.95 28.28 -4.84
N LEU A 330 21.69 27.99 -5.18
CA LEU A 330 20.84 27.10 -4.42
C LEU A 330 21.33 25.64 -4.46
N ILE A 331 21.72 25.14 -5.64
CA ILE A 331 22.31 23.80 -5.77
C ILE A 331 23.65 23.70 -5.02
N ASN A 332 24.48 24.74 -5.10
CA ASN A 332 25.72 24.80 -4.32
C ASN A 332 25.45 24.78 -2.81
N ARG A 333 24.41 25.49 -2.34
CA ARG A 333 23.99 25.47 -0.93
C ARG A 333 23.53 24.08 -0.51
N LEU A 334 22.68 23.43 -1.29
CA LEU A 334 22.23 22.05 -1.04
C LEU A 334 23.43 21.09 -0.92
N TYR A 335 24.34 21.13 -1.89
CA TYR A 335 25.56 20.32 -1.89
C TYR A 335 26.43 20.57 -0.65
N THR A 336 26.66 21.84 -0.31
CA THR A 336 27.51 22.27 0.82
C THR A 336 26.91 21.89 2.17
N LEU A 337 25.58 21.92 2.29
CA LEU A 337 24.88 21.43 3.47
C LEU A 337 24.89 19.90 3.57
N GLY A 338 25.36 19.19 2.54
CA GLY A 338 25.52 17.74 2.55
C GLY A 338 24.39 16.98 1.87
N TYR A 339 23.37 17.65 1.32
CA TYR A 339 22.32 16.97 0.57
C TYR A 339 22.90 16.29 -0.68
N ARG A 340 22.44 15.07 -0.95
CA ARG A 340 22.68 14.32 -2.17
C ARG A 340 21.35 13.76 -2.63
N GLU A 341 21.01 13.98 -3.89
CA GLU A 341 19.77 13.40 -4.41
C GLU A 341 19.90 11.89 -4.53
N MET A 342 18.85 11.18 -4.11
CA MET A 342 18.78 9.73 -4.19
C MET A 342 19.05 9.25 -5.64
N PRO A 343 19.98 8.30 -5.85
CA PRO A 343 20.28 7.78 -7.18
C PRO A 343 19.08 7.07 -7.82
N LEU A 344 18.97 7.13 -9.15
CA LEU A 344 17.89 6.47 -9.91
C LEU A 344 17.74 4.99 -9.58
N LYS A 345 18.86 4.27 -9.45
CA LYS A 345 18.87 2.85 -9.08
C LYS A 345 18.16 2.63 -7.73
N MET A 346 18.47 3.45 -6.73
CA MET A 346 17.87 3.37 -5.41
C MET A 346 16.38 3.74 -5.44
N LYS A 347 15.98 4.80 -6.16
CA LYS A 347 14.56 5.16 -6.36
C LYS A 347 13.77 3.98 -6.95
N ASN A 348 14.28 3.35 -8.02
CA ASN A 348 13.63 2.20 -8.66
C ASN A 348 13.54 0.98 -7.73
N MET A 349 14.55 0.73 -6.90
CA MET A 349 14.51 -0.33 -5.89
C MET A 349 13.42 -0.09 -4.84
N LEU A 350 13.23 1.16 -4.40
CA LEU A 350 12.18 1.52 -3.43
C LEU A 350 10.76 1.43 -4.03
N ILE A 351 10.59 1.71 -5.33
CA ILE A 351 9.28 1.73 -5.99
C ILE A 351 8.75 0.34 -6.34
N LYS A 352 9.63 -0.59 -6.69
CA LYS A 352 9.25 -1.96 -7.07
C LYS A 352 8.71 -2.81 -5.91
N GLY A 353 8.62 -2.23 -4.69
CA GLY A 353 8.63 -3.02 -3.46
C GLY A 353 9.92 -3.84 -3.37
N TRP A 354 10.16 -4.49 -2.24
CA TRP A 354 11.30 -5.39 -2.07
C TRP A 354 11.09 -6.68 -2.88
N THR A 355 11.02 -6.58 -4.21
CA THR A 355 11.13 -7.75 -5.07
C THR A 355 12.59 -8.18 -5.08
N ILE A 356 12.83 -9.35 -4.50
CA ILE A 356 14.15 -9.96 -4.38
C ILE A 356 14.92 -9.89 -5.69
N ASP A 357 16.12 -9.35 -5.56
CA ASP A 357 17.29 -9.62 -6.37
C ASP A 357 17.40 -11.14 -6.59
N THR A 358 17.05 -11.61 -7.79
CA THR A 358 17.09 -13.04 -8.14
C THR A 358 18.48 -13.61 -7.87
N VAL A 359 18.64 -14.42 -6.81
CA VAL A 359 19.82 -15.28 -6.59
C VAL A 359 19.88 -16.44 -7.60
N ALA A 360 19.09 -16.38 -8.68
CA ALA A 360 18.99 -17.44 -9.68
C ALA A 360 18.95 -16.89 -11.11
N GLN A 361 19.92 -16.06 -11.47
CA GLN A 361 20.61 -16.13 -12.77
C GLN A 361 21.98 -15.44 -12.58
N PRO A 362 23.11 -16.05 -12.96
CA PRO A 362 24.31 -15.29 -13.19
C PRO A 362 24.00 -14.37 -14.38
N VAL A 363 23.66 -13.11 -14.11
CA VAL A 363 23.58 -12.11 -15.16
C VAL A 363 24.97 -12.04 -15.76
N ALA A 364 25.05 -12.35 -17.06
CA ALA A 364 26.28 -12.25 -17.82
C ALA A 364 26.90 -10.86 -17.59
N ASN A 365 28.13 -10.85 -17.07
CA ASN A 365 29.09 -9.76 -17.03
C ASN A 365 28.54 -8.38 -17.43
N PHE A 366 27.91 -7.68 -16.47
CA PHE A 366 27.92 -6.23 -16.51
C PHE A 366 29.27 -5.78 -15.98
N ASN A 367 30.10 -5.26 -16.89
CA ASN A 367 31.41 -4.74 -16.57
C ASN A 367 31.30 -3.57 -15.56
N GLY A 368 31.71 -3.79 -14.31
CA GLY A 368 32.28 -2.70 -13.51
C GLY A 368 31.87 -2.51 -12.04
N GLU A 369 30.96 -3.29 -11.44
CA GLU A 369 30.55 -3.07 -10.04
C GLU A 369 30.64 -4.36 -9.21
N PRO A 370 31.03 -4.27 -7.93
CA PRO A 370 31.31 -5.44 -7.10
C PRO A 370 30.00 -6.20 -6.79
N THR A 371 29.93 -7.45 -7.25
CA THR A 371 28.88 -8.42 -6.91
C THR A 371 28.96 -8.91 -5.45
N THR A 372 29.82 -8.31 -4.64
CA THR A 372 30.10 -8.68 -3.26
C THR A 372 29.31 -7.81 -2.31
N ARG A 373 28.15 -8.32 -1.85
CA ARG A 373 27.43 -7.75 -0.71
C ARG A 373 28.32 -7.84 0.53
N TYR A 374 28.50 -6.72 1.23
CA TYR A 374 29.22 -6.68 2.50
C TYR A 374 28.23 -6.59 3.67
N ALA A 375 28.60 -7.11 4.83
CA ALA A 375 27.77 -7.06 6.03
C ALA A 375 27.62 -5.60 6.49
N SER A 376 26.44 -5.04 6.26
CA SER A 376 26.07 -3.65 6.52
C SER A 376 24.59 -3.61 6.98
N LEU A 377 24.06 -2.46 7.42
CA LEU A 377 22.66 -2.33 7.86
C LEU A 377 21.63 -2.82 6.83
N SER A 378 21.95 -2.63 5.56
CA SER A 378 21.16 -3.04 4.39
C SER A 378 21.72 -4.28 3.68
N TRP A 379 22.72 -4.97 4.27
CA TRP A 379 23.42 -6.11 3.65
C TRP A 379 24.00 -5.80 2.26
N GLY A 380 24.58 -4.60 2.10
CA GLY A 380 25.15 -4.10 0.86
C GLY A 380 24.12 -3.73 -0.20
N LEU A 381 22.84 -3.59 0.16
CA LEU A 381 21.78 -3.20 -0.77
C LEU A 381 21.80 -1.70 -1.08
N PHE A 382 22.11 -0.88 -0.07
CA PHE A 382 22.23 0.58 -0.20
C PHE A 382 23.62 1.04 0.24
N ASP A 383 24.07 2.16 -0.35
CA ASP A 383 25.29 2.82 0.08
C ASP A 383 25.09 3.45 1.47
N GLU A 384 25.69 2.85 2.49
CA GLU A 384 25.67 3.37 3.87
C GLU A 384 26.77 4.42 4.13
N GLN A 385 27.73 4.51 3.21
CA GLN A 385 28.72 5.58 3.15
C GLN A 385 28.63 6.28 1.80
N ILE A 386 27.96 7.43 1.78
CA ILE A 386 27.74 8.21 0.56
C ILE A 386 28.98 9.08 0.31
N GLY A 387 29.84 8.62 -0.59
CA GLY A 387 31.03 9.35 -1.02
C GLY A 387 30.70 10.49 -2.00
N THR A 388 31.56 11.51 -2.03
CA THR A 388 31.46 12.61 -2.99
C THR A 388 31.81 12.15 -4.40
N LYS A 389 30.91 12.39 -5.36
CA LYS A 389 31.17 12.13 -6.77
C LYS A 389 31.78 13.37 -7.45
N PRO A 390 32.57 13.24 -8.53
CA PRO A 390 33.05 14.40 -9.30
C PRO A 390 31.92 15.25 -9.89
N VAL A 391 30.79 14.60 -10.20
CA VAL A 391 29.57 15.23 -10.68
C VAL A 391 28.38 14.62 -9.92
N GLU A 392 27.58 15.48 -9.31
CA GLU A 392 26.31 15.12 -8.67
C GLU A 392 25.14 15.59 -9.54
N ARG A 393 24.00 14.92 -9.42
CA ARG A 393 22.78 15.29 -10.14
C ARG A 393 21.74 15.83 -9.15
N TYR A 394 21.12 16.95 -9.50
CA TYR A 394 19.99 17.54 -8.78
C TYR A 394 18.89 17.87 -9.78
N GLY A 395 17.77 17.15 -9.74
CA GLY A 395 16.76 17.19 -10.79
C GLY A 395 17.37 16.85 -12.15
N ARG A 396 17.42 17.83 -13.06
CA ARG A 396 18.09 17.71 -14.36
C ARG A 396 19.48 18.34 -14.37
N GLY A 397 19.81 19.23 -13.43
CA GLY A 397 21.13 19.87 -13.32
C GLY A 397 22.26 18.88 -12.97
N LEU A 398 23.33 18.91 -13.76
CA LEU A 398 24.60 18.23 -13.47
C LEU A 398 25.56 19.22 -12.81
N PHE A 399 25.93 18.95 -11.57
CA PHE A 399 26.72 19.81 -10.71
C PHE A 399 28.14 19.28 -10.54
N ASN A 400 29.14 20.04 -10.99
CA ASN A 400 30.54 19.72 -10.78
C ASN A 400 30.94 20.07 -9.33
N THR A 401 31.29 19.05 -8.56
CA THR A 401 31.54 19.18 -7.11
C THR A 401 32.85 19.85 -6.76
N LYS A 402 33.82 19.90 -7.70
CA LYS A 402 35.10 20.59 -7.50
C LYS A 402 35.00 22.08 -7.85
N GLN A 403 34.25 22.41 -8.90
CA GLN A 403 34.08 23.78 -9.38
C GLN A 403 32.89 24.50 -8.74
N HIS A 404 31.99 23.76 -8.10
CA HIS A 404 30.74 24.24 -7.52
C HIS A 404 29.84 24.95 -8.56
N LYS A 405 29.71 24.35 -9.75
CA LYS A 405 28.97 24.92 -10.89
C LYS A 405 28.08 23.90 -11.59
N ILE A 406 26.97 24.37 -12.14
CA ILE A 406 26.15 23.59 -13.08
C ILE A 406 26.87 23.57 -14.41
N ILE A 407 27.11 22.38 -14.94
CA ILE A 407 27.86 22.16 -16.20
C ILE A 407 26.96 21.76 -17.36
N ALA A 408 25.79 21.18 -17.08
CA ALA A 408 24.81 20.76 -18.09
C ALA A 408 23.45 20.46 -17.44
N PHE A 409 22.41 20.32 -18.27
CA PHE A 409 21.11 19.78 -17.88
C PHE A 409 20.87 18.46 -18.63
N ALA A 410 20.64 17.38 -17.89
CA ALA A 410 20.31 16.07 -18.42
C ALA A 410 18.83 15.95 -18.82
N SER A 411 18.46 14.89 -19.52
CA SER A 411 17.05 14.49 -19.68
C SER A 411 16.44 14.08 -18.34
N GLY A 412 15.12 14.24 -18.21
CA GLY A 412 14.39 13.73 -17.04
C GLY A 412 14.59 12.22 -16.86
N GLN A 413 14.52 11.75 -15.62
CA GLN A 413 14.60 10.32 -15.31
C GLN A 413 13.19 9.75 -15.24
N THR A 414 12.96 8.65 -15.97
CA THR A 414 11.74 7.87 -15.87
C THR A 414 11.98 6.71 -14.92
N LEU A 415 11.12 6.59 -13.91
CA LEU A 415 11.13 5.48 -12.98
C LEU A 415 10.29 4.31 -13.52
N ASP A 416 10.50 3.14 -12.95
CA ASP A 416 9.70 1.96 -13.28
C ASP A 416 8.19 2.24 -13.15
N ASN A 417 7.40 1.69 -14.06
CA ASN A 417 5.95 1.93 -14.18
C ASN A 417 5.54 3.42 -14.34
N ASN A 418 6.46 4.29 -14.78
CA ASN A 418 6.25 5.74 -14.85
C ASN A 418 5.84 6.36 -13.50
N TYR A 419 6.34 5.78 -12.40
CA TYR A 419 6.05 6.27 -11.07
C TYR A 419 6.61 7.69 -10.85
N ASN A 420 5.80 8.60 -10.31
CA ASN A 420 6.21 9.99 -10.09
C ASN A 420 6.90 10.13 -8.72
N PHE A 421 8.23 10.15 -8.68
CA PHE A 421 8.98 10.40 -7.45
C PHE A 421 9.37 11.86 -7.34
N ASP A 422 8.59 12.58 -6.55
CA ASP A 422 8.81 13.98 -6.28
C ASP A 422 9.77 14.17 -5.08
N PRO A 423 10.97 14.76 -5.28
CA PRO A 423 11.92 14.96 -4.19
C PRO A 423 11.49 16.06 -3.20
N VAL A 424 10.50 16.90 -3.55
CA VAL A 424 10.01 18.01 -2.70
C VAL A 424 9.09 17.52 -1.59
N VAL A 425 8.34 16.43 -1.82
CA VAL A 425 7.35 15.93 -0.87
C VAL A 425 7.72 14.56 -0.35
N PHE A 426 7.15 14.21 0.80
CA PHE A 426 7.47 12.98 1.51
C PHE A 426 6.51 11.87 1.14
N ALA A 427 7.05 10.76 0.65
CA ALA A 427 6.51 9.44 0.96
C ALA A 427 7.47 8.34 0.61
N TRP A 428 7.59 7.40 1.54
CA TRP A 428 8.18 6.11 1.29
C TRP A 428 7.14 5.06 0.98
N ASN A 429 7.51 4.13 0.10
CA ASN A 429 6.87 2.83 0.05
C ASN A 429 7.31 2.05 1.28
N ILE A 430 6.33 1.54 2.03
CA ILE A 430 6.53 0.48 3.01
C ILE A 430 6.34 -0.87 2.31
N ASP A 431 6.90 -1.95 2.86
CA ASP A 431 6.57 -3.30 2.39
C ASP A 431 5.03 -3.46 2.26
N PRO A 432 4.48 -3.84 1.10
CA PRO A 432 3.03 -4.01 0.92
C PRO A 432 2.39 -5.00 1.91
N MET A 433 3.18 -5.95 2.42
CA MET A 433 2.81 -6.96 3.41
C MET A 433 3.25 -6.62 4.84
N ALA A 434 3.70 -5.37 5.09
CA ALA A 434 3.98 -4.85 6.44
C ALA A 434 2.91 -5.23 7.47
N HIS A 435 1.65 -5.17 7.07
CA HIS A 435 0.49 -5.47 7.91
C HIS A 435 0.44 -6.93 8.38
N LYS A 436 1.04 -7.89 7.65
CA LYS A 436 1.14 -9.31 8.05
C LYS A 436 2.16 -9.52 9.16
N TYR A 437 3.12 -8.62 9.29
CA TYR A 437 4.20 -8.70 10.27
C TYR A 437 4.28 -7.42 11.10
N PRO A 438 3.25 -7.08 11.90
CA PRO A 438 3.19 -5.80 12.64
C PRO A 438 4.26 -5.64 13.72
N HIS A 439 4.97 -6.72 14.06
CA HIS A 439 6.11 -6.72 14.99
C HIS A 439 7.46 -6.52 14.28
N ALA A 440 7.48 -6.63 12.96
CA ALA A 440 8.64 -6.44 12.11
C ALA A 440 8.57 -5.05 11.48
N SER A 441 9.70 -4.33 11.46
CA SER A 441 9.79 -3.14 10.64
C SER A 441 9.59 -3.55 9.17
N PRO A 442 8.74 -2.91 8.37
CA PRO A 442 8.56 -3.23 6.95
C PRO A 442 9.72 -2.76 6.09
N TYR A 443 10.81 -2.37 6.74
CA TYR A 443 12.08 -2.00 6.15
C TYR A 443 13.19 -2.96 6.59
N ASN A 444 12.84 -4.02 7.33
CA ASN A 444 13.77 -5.09 7.63
C ASN A 444 13.84 -6.05 6.42
N PHE A 445 15.05 -6.47 6.09
CA PHE A 445 15.25 -7.56 5.15
C PHE A 445 15.21 -8.85 5.96
N VAL A 446 14.24 -9.74 5.71
CA VAL A 446 14.11 -11.07 6.36
C VAL A 446 14.21 -11.04 7.89
N GLU A 447 13.63 -10.03 8.56
CA GLU A 447 13.79 -9.80 10.01
C GLU A 447 15.27 -9.79 10.49
N ASN A 448 16.17 -9.32 9.63
CA ASN A 448 17.62 -9.33 9.83
C ASN A 448 18.21 -10.74 10.00
N ASN A 449 17.52 -11.80 9.53
CA ASN A 449 18.00 -13.17 9.58
C ASN A 449 17.90 -13.88 8.21
N PRO A 450 18.80 -13.55 7.27
CA PRO A 450 18.83 -14.14 5.93
C PRO A 450 19.31 -15.60 5.87
N ILE A 451 19.73 -16.17 7.00
CA ILE A 451 20.22 -17.56 7.06
C ILE A 451 19.06 -18.53 7.26
N SER A 452 18.12 -18.19 8.16
CA SER A 452 17.02 -19.10 8.52
C SER A 452 15.66 -18.65 8.01
N ARG A 453 15.54 -17.43 7.48
CA ARG A 453 14.26 -16.88 7.01
C ARG A 453 14.36 -16.56 5.52
N ILE A 454 13.40 -17.10 4.78
CA ILE A 454 13.21 -16.82 3.36
C ILE A 454 12.03 -15.87 3.30
N ASP A 455 12.22 -14.69 2.73
CA ASP A 455 11.15 -13.72 2.46
C ASP A 455 10.41 -14.19 1.21
N PRO A 456 9.21 -14.80 1.34
CA PRO A 456 8.39 -15.07 0.19
C PRO A 456 7.86 -13.72 -0.31
N ASP A 457 7.68 -13.55 -1.62
CA ASP A 457 7.22 -12.32 -2.28
C ASP A 457 5.81 -11.79 -1.87
N GLY A 458 5.29 -12.20 -0.71
CA GLY A 458 4.01 -11.77 -0.16
C GLY A 458 2.79 -12.33 -0.89
N ALA A 459 2.98 -12.97 -2.03
CA ALA A 459 1.94 -13.55 -2.86
C ALA A 459 1.62 -14.97 -2.39
N ASP A 460 0.35 -15.36 -2.45
CA ASP A 460 -0.04 -16.76 -2.33
C ASP A 460 -0.34 -17.34 -3.72
N TRP A 461 -0.25 -18.66 -3.84
CA TRP A 461 -0.63 -19.35 -5.07
C TRP A 461 -1.28 -20.71 -4.77
N ILE A 462 -2.03 -21.19 -5.75
CA ILE A 462 -2.77 -22.44 -5.63
C ILE A 462 -2.15 -23.52 -6.53
N LEU A 463 -1.99 -24.73 -5.99
CA LEU A 463 -1.73 -25.94 -6.77
C LEU A 463 -2.96 -26.85 -6.71
N SER A 464 -3.57 -27.16 -7.85
CA SER A 464 -4.54 -28.24 -7.96
C SER A 464 -3.90 -29.48 -8.57
N THR A 465 -4.13 -30.61 -7.92
CA THR A 465 -3.76 -31.96 -8.39
C THR A 465 -5.00 -32.76 -8.81
N GLY A 466 -6.15 -32.09 -8.96
CA GLY A 466 -7.45 -32.69 -9.26
C GLY A 466 -8.14 -33.34 -8.07
N ASN A 467 -7.41 -34.12 -7.25
CA ASN A 467 -7.95 -34.69 -6.01
C ASN A 467 -7.72 -33.81 -4.77
N LYS A 468 -6.81 -32.84 -4.86
CA LYS A 468 -6.55 -31.86 -3.80
C LYS A 468 -6.24 -30.49 -4.40
N VAL A 469 -6.63 -29.45 -3.68
CA VAL A 469 -6.20 -28.08 -3.90
C VAL A 469 -5.35 -27.65 -2.71
N TYR A 470 -4.11 -27.27 -2.98
CA TYR A 470 -3.15 -26.79 -2.00
C TYR A 470 -3.01 -25.29 -2.14
N TRP A 471 -2.97 -24.61 -1.00
CA TRP A 471 -2.73 -23.18 -0.91
C TRP A 471 -1.34 -22.97 -0.30
N TYR A 472 -0.44 -22.39 -1.08
CA TYR A 472 0.93 -22.11 -0.66
C TYR A 472 1.11 -20.60 -0.50
N GLY A 473 1.89 -20.22 0.50
CA GLY A 473 2.40 -18.86 0.64
C GLY A 473 3.73 -18.69 -0.09
N GLY A 474 3.93 -17.55 -0.70
CA GLY A 474 5.12 -17.20 -1.47
C GLY A 474 5.03 -17.44 -2.97
N LYS A 475 6.21 -17.45 -3.59
CA LYS A 475 6.36 -17.41 -5.04
C LYS A 475 5.67 -18.59 -5.74
N TYR A 476 5.00 -18.30 -6.85
CA TYR A 476 4.39 -19.31 -7.70
C TYR A 476 5.35 -20.46 -8.04
N GLY A 477 4.93 -21.67 -7.69
CA GLY A 477 5.69 -22.90 -7.90
C GLY A 477 6.54 -23.34 -6.71
N ASP A 478 6.80 -22.47 -5.73
CA ASP A 478 7.45 -22.85 -4.47
C ASP A 478 6.45 -23.54 -3.53
N LYS A 479 6.80 -24.75 -3.12
CA LYS A 479 5.97 -25.61 -2.25
C LYS A 479 6.47 -25.66 -0.81
N SER A 480 7.44 -24.82 -0.44
CA SER A 480 8.07 -24.80 0.88
C SER A 480 7.12 -24.37 2.01
N ASN A 481 6.18 -23.47 1.73
CA ASN A 481 5.27 -22.90 2.72
C ASN A 481 3.80 -23.27 2.43
N LEU A 482 3.38 -24.45 2.89
CA LEU A 482 1.99 -24.92 2.74
C LEU A 482 1.09 -24.31 3.82
N LEU A 483 0.09 -23.52 3.41
CA LEU A 483 -0.82 -22.85 4.33
C LEU A 483 -2.13 -23.62 4.56
N SER A 484 -2.70 -24.21 3.50
CA SER A 484 -3.96 -24.96 3.62
C SER A 484 -4.12 -26.02 2.53
N VAL A 485 -4.94 -27.03 2.80
CA VAL A 485 -5.26 -28.10 1.86
C VAL A 485 -6.77 -28.32 1.86
N PHE A 486 -7.35 -28.38 0.66
CA PHE A 486 -8.77 -28.64 0.44
C PHE A 486 -8.94 -29.92 -0.37
N LYS A 487 -9.98 -30.70 -0.06
CA LYS A 487 -10.38 -31.81 -0.95
C LYS A 487 -10.87 -31.25 -2.26
N ALA A 488 -10.61 -31.99 -3.33
CA ALA A 488 -11.10 -31.66 -4.64
C ALA A 488 -11.44 -32.90 -5.45
N THR A 489 -12.30 -32.75 -6.47
CA THR A 489 -12.60 -33.82 -7.42
C THR A 489 -12.76 -33.24 -8.82
N SER A 490 -12.13 -33.84 -9.82
CA SER A 490 -12.24 -33.41 -11.21
C SER A 490 -12.46 -34.58 -12.17
N GLY A 491 -13.34 -34.41 -13.16
CA GLY A 491 -13.73 -35.42 -14.14
C GLY A 491 -14.96 -36.23 -13.73
N MET A 492 -15.57 -36.91 -14.70
CA MET A 492 -16.79 -37.71 -14.50
C MET A 492 -16.53 -39.05 -13.82
N ASP A 493 -17.39 -39.41 -12.86
CA ASP A 493 -17.34 -40.69 -12.16
C ASP A 493 -17.67 -41.87 -13.09
N LYS A 494 -18.64 -41.68 -13.99
CA LYS A 494 -19.12 -42.68 -14.95
C LYS A 494 -19.37 -42.06 -16.32
N THR A 495 -18.66 -42.55 -17.32
CA THR A 495 -18.85 -42.24 -18.75
C THR A 495 -18.93 -43.54 -19.57
N GLN A 496 -19.42 -43.47 -20.81
CA GLN A 496 -19.46 -44.60 -21.73
C GLN A 496 -18.35 -44.48 -22.78
N LYS A 497 -17.43 -45.44 -22.81
CA LYS A 497 -16.50 -45.63 -23.93
C LYS A 497 -17.20 -46.47 -24.99
N ILE A 498 -17.25 -45.94 -26.21
CA ILE A 498 -17.84 -46.62 -27.38
C ILE A 498 -16.70 -47.08 -28.29
N THR A 499 -16.53 -48.39 -28.45
CA THR A 499 -15.57 -48.98 -29.40
C THR A 499 -16.31 -49.51 -30.60
N THR A 500 -16.02 -49.01 -31.80
CA THR A 500 -16.58 -49.52 -33.06
C THR A 500 -15.65 -50.58 -33.62
N MET A 501 -16.11 -51.83 -33.67
CA MET A 501 -15.40 -52.95 -34.27
C MET A 501 -15.35 -52.79 -35.81
N PRO A 502 -14.41 -53.44 -36.53
CA PRO A 502 -14.34 -53.36 -38.00
C PRO A 502 -15.63 -53.75 -38.73
N ASN A 503 -16.49 -54.56 -38.10
CA ASN A 503 -17.80 -54.97 -38.62
C ASN A 503 -18.94 -53.98 -38.27
N GLY A 504 -18.63 -52.80 -37.73
CA GLY A 504 -19.61 -51.77 -37.34
C GLY A 504 -20.28 -51.98 -35.97
N THR A 505 -19.97 -53.07 -35.25
CA THR A 505 -20.54 -53.34 -33.92
C THR A 505 -19.98 -52.36 -32.89
N LYS A 506 -20.86 -51.73 -32.10
CA LYS A 506 -20.47 -50.79 -31.03
C LYS A 506 -20.50 -51.46 -29.66
N ILE A 507 -19.34 -51.58 -29.02
CA ILE A 507 -19.21 -52.05 -27.64
C ILE A 507 -19.22 -50.85 -26.71
N LYS A 508 -20.09 -50.87 -25.70
CA LYS A 508 -20.21 -49.82 -24.67
C LYS A 508 -19.61 -50.32 -23.36
N GLU A 509 -18.62 -49.61 -22.84
CA GLU A 509 -17.99 -49.90 -21.56
C GLU A 509 -18.16 -48.69 -20.63
N THR A 510 -18.70 -48.90 -19.42
CA THR A 510 -18.75 -47.85 -18.41
C THR A 510 -17.38 -47.70 -17.76
N MET A 511 -16.82 -46.49 -17.77
CA MET A 511 -15.53 -46.20 -17.14
C MET A 511 -15.54 -44.84 -16.42
N SER A 512 -14.59 -44.63 -15.53
CA SER A 512 -14.37 -43.34 -14.86
C SER A 512 -13.31 -42.54 -15.59
N THR A 513 -13.56 -41.24 -15.78
CA THR A 513 -12.59 -40.29 -16.32
C THR A 513 -11.93 -39.45 -15.24
N GLN A 514 -12.05 -39.83 -13.96
CA GLN A 514 -11.34 -39.20 -12.83
C GLN A 514 -9.86 -39.61 -12.76
N GLN A 515 -9.16 -39.45 -13.88
CA GLN A 515 -7.70 -39.67 -14.01
C GLN A 515 -7.10 -38.62 -14.95
N ALA A 516 -5.90 -38.16 -14.62
CA ALA A 516 -5.20 -37.09 -15.33
C ALA A 516 -5.10 -37.30 -16.86
N LYS A 517 -4.80 -38.52 -17.32
CA LYS A 517 -4.69 -38.86 -18.76
C LYS A 517 -5.92 -38.54 -19.60
N TYR A 518 -7.09 -38.39 -18.98
CA TYR A 518 -8.34 -38.07 -19.69
C TYR A 518 -8.57 -36.56 -19.85
N GLN A 519 -7.66 -35.70 -19.40
CA GLN A 519 -7.83 -34.23 -19.39
C GLN A 519 -8.17 -33.59 -20.75
N LYS A 520 -7.80 -34.25 -21.86
CA LYS A 520 -8.08 -33.79 -23.23
C LYS A 520 -9.53 -34.00 -23.67
N TYR A 521 -10.30 -34.87 -23.03
CA TYR A 521 -11.64 -35.21 -23.48
C TYR A 521 -12.68 -34.18 -22.98
N PRO A 522 -13.40 -33.47 -23.88
CA PRO A 522 -14.44 -32.51 -23.52
C PRO A 522 -15.50 -33.09 -22.60
N GLN A 523 -16.03 -32.27 -21.68
CA GLN A 523 -17.17 -32.58 -20.80
C GLN A 523 -17.00 -33.74 -19.81
N VAL A 524 -15.97 -34.58 -19.97
CA VAL A 524 -15.79 -35.79 -19.18
C VAL A 524 -14.44 -35.84 -18.47
N GLY A 525 -13.39 -35.32 -19.10
CA GLY A 525 -12.04 -35.30 -18.54
C GLY A 525 -11.87 -34.25 -17.44
N PRO A 526 -10.87 -34.42 -16.55
CA PRO A 526 -10.57 -33.43 -15.52
C PRO A 526 -10.05 -32.12 -16.13
N THR A 527 -9.90 -31.09 -15.30
CA THR A 527 -9.37 -29.78 -15.72
C THR A 527 -7.96 -29.93 -16.32
N PRO A 528 -7.65 -29.38 -17.50
CA PRO A 528 -6.33 -29.52 -18.10
C PRO A 528 -5.20 -28.90 -17.27
N GLU A 529 -4.02 -29.52 -17.35
CA GLU A 529 -2.79 -28.99 -16.75
C GLU A 529 -2.39 -27.66 -17.36
N GLY A 530 -1.85 -26.76 -16.55
CA GLY A 530 -1.40 -25.46 -17.00
C GLY A 530 -1.36 -24.42 -15.90
N LYS A 531 -1.01 -23.21 -16.32
CA LYS A 531 -1.08 -21.99 -15.52
C LYS A 531 -2.40 -21.26 -15.80
N TYR A 532 -3.09 -20.93 -14.72
CA TYR A 532 -4.34 -20.19 -14.69
C TYR A 532 -4.23 -19.07 -13.66
N LYS A 533 -5.24 -18.20 -13.61
CA LYS A 533 -5.42 -17.20 -12.56
C LYS A 533 -6.90 -17.04 -12.20
N ILE A 534 -7.16 -16.52 -11.02
CA ILE A 534 -8.51 -16.11 -10.59
C ILE A 534 -8.48 -14.59 -10.36
N ASN A 535 -9.34 -13.85 -11.04
CA ASN A 535 -9.50 -12.41 -10.86
C ASN A 535 -10.32 -12.13 -9.58
N LEU A 536 -9.72 -11.48 -8.57
CA LEU A 536 -10.38 -11.23 -7.29
C LEU A 536 -11.01 -9.83 -7.20
N LYS A 537 -10.84 -8.99 -8.21
CA LYS A 537 -11.41 -7.62 -8.23
C LYS A 537 -12.94 -7.59 -8.13
N PRO A 538 -13.70 -8.38 -8.93
CA PRO A 538 -15.14 -8.29 -8.94
C PRO A 538 -15.76 -8.62 -7.57
N ASP A 539 -16.96 -8.11 -7.33
CA ASP A 539 -17.74 -8.45 -6.13
C ASP A 539 -18.04 -9.97 -6.13
N PRO A 540 -17.64 -10.71 -5.07
CA PRO A 540 -17.84 -12.16 -4.99
C PRO A 540 -19.30 -12.58 -4.76
N ASP A 541 -20.20 -11.67 -4.40
CA ASP A 541 -21.61 -11.97 -4.14
C ASP A 541 -22.51 -11.81 -5.38
N ARG A 542 -21.93 -11.49 -6.54
CA ARG A 542 -22.62 -11.50 -7.83
C ARG A 542 -23.16 -12.90 -8.14
N ILE A 543 -24.38 -12.95 -8.68
CA ILE A 543 -25.03 -14.22 -9.05
C ILE A 543 -24.68 -14.57 -10.49
N ALA A 544 -24.25 -15.80 -10.72
CA ALA A 544 -23.99 -16.36 -12.05
C ALA A 544 -25.25 -16.33 -12.92
N GLU A 545 -25.13 -15.77 -14.13
CA GLU A 545 -26.25 -15.70 -15.08
C GLU A 545 -26.45 -17.05 -15.78
N ALA A 546 -27.71 -17.49 -15.92
CA ALA A 546 -28.07 -18.66 -16.70
C ALA A 546 -28.48 -18.29 -18.13
N ASP A 547 -28.14 -19.13 -19.09
CA ASP A 547 -28.66 -19.03 -20.45
C ASP A 547 -30.09 -19.60 -20.50
N LEU A 548 -31.06 -18.73 -20.79
CA LEU A 548 -32.48 -19.08 -20.77
C LEU A 548 -32.94 -20.01 -21.91
N LYS A 549 -32.04 -20.40 -22.83
CA LYS A 549 -32.33 -21.37 -23.90
C LYS A 549 -31.75 -22.75 -23.57
N THR A 550 -30.54 -22.79 -23.03
CA THR A 550 -29.78 -24.03 -22.80
C THR A 550 -29.80 -24.50 -21.35
N ALA A 551 -30.15 -23.63 -20.40
CA ALA A 551 -30.00 -23.81 -18.96
C ALA A 551 -28.56 -23.85 -18.46
N ASP A 552 -27.57 -23.62 -19.32
CA ASP A 552 -26.17 -23.59 -18.90
C ASP A 552 -25.87 -22.27 -18.19
N LEU A 553 -25.07 -22.32 -17.12
CA LEU A 553 -24.55 -21.09 -16.53
C LEU A 553 -23.57 -20.44 -17.50
N LYS A 554 -23.83 -19.18 -17.85
CA LYS A 554 -22.98 -18.40 -18.75
C LYS A 554 -21.59 -18.22 -18.16
N ARG A 555 -20.62 -18.06 -19.06
CA ARG A 555 -19.26 -17.70 -18.70
C ARG A 555 -19.26 -16.29 -18.10
N SER A 556 -18.64 -16.11 -16.93
CA SER A 556 -18.50 -14.79 -16.33
C SER A 556 -17.59 -13.90 -17.18
N PRO A 557 -18.04 -12.77 -17.74
CA PRO A 557 -17.21 -11.89 -18.56
C PRO A 557 -16.06 -11.29 -17.74
N ASP A 558 -16.34 -10.87 -16.50
CA ASP A 558 -15.36 -10.26 -15.59
C ASP A 558 -14.51 -11.29 -14.82
N GLY A 559 -14.91 -12.56 -14.89
CA GLY A 559 -14.29 -13.65 -14.15
C GLY A 559 -14.52 -13.58 -12.64
N GLY A 560 -13.57 -14.15 -11.89
CA GLY A 560 -13.61 -14.14 -10.43
C GLY A 560 -14.64 -15.07 -9.80
N ILE A 561 -15.09 -14.69 -8.60
CA ILE A 561 -15.99 -15.47 -7.75
C ILE A 561 -17.44 -15.03 -8.01
N GLU A 562 -18.35 -15.99 -8.09
CA GLU A 562 -19.79 -15.77 -8.23
C GLU A 562 -20.57 -16.77 -7.37
N LYS A 563 -21.75 -16.33 -6.91
CA LYS A 563 -22.79 -17.19 -6.32
C LYS A 563 -23.52 -17.96 -7.41
N ILE A 564 -23.82 -19.24 -7.14
CA ILE A 564 -24.66 -20.06 -8.01
C ILE A 564 -26.15 -19.77 -7.71
N PRO A 565 -26.99 -19.49 -8.73
CA PRO A 565 -28.41 -19.31 -8.51
C PRO A 565 -29.07 -20.63 -8.09
N LYS A 566 -29.90 -20.62 -7.03
CA LYS A 566 -30.60 -21.85 -6.60
C LYS A 566 -31.62 -22.33 -7.63
N TYR A 567 -32.36 -21.38 -8.23
CA TYR A 567 -33.40 -21.64 -9.21
C TYR A 567 -33.49 -20.49 -10.21
N VAL A 568 -33.63 -20.81 -11.49
CA VAL A 568 -33.89 -19.82 -12.55
C VAL A 568 -35.19 -20.20 -13.28
N PRO A 569 -36.23 -19.34 -13.28
CA PRO A 569 -37.48 -19.59 -13.99
C PRO A 569 -37.27 -19.71 -15.51
N ASN A 570 -37.98 -20.63 -16.16
CA ASN A 570 -37.99 -20.73 -17.61
C ASN A 570 -39.04 -19.77 -18.19
N PRO A 571 -38.65 -18.72 -18.93
CA PRO A 571 -39.59 -17.73 -19.47
C PRO A 571 -40.57 -18.33 -20.48
N ASN A 572 -40.22 -19.47 -21.09
CA ASN A 572 -41.04 -20.14 -22.11
C ASN A 572 -41.98 -21.21 -21.52
N LYS A 573 -41.88 -21.52 -20.22
CA LYS A 573 -42.73 -22.50 -19.53
C LYS A 573 -43.08 -22.03 -18.10
N PRO A 574 -44.17 -21.26 -17.94
CA PRO A 574 -44.62 -20.78 -16.62
C PRO A 574 -44.80 -21.94 -15.62
N GLY A 575 -44.19 -21.81 -14.43
CA GLY A 575 -44.20 -22.84 -13.39
C GLY A 575 -43.04 -23.86 -13.45
N PHE A 576 -42.21 -23.81 -14.50
CA PHE A 576 -41.00 -24.64 -14.63
C PHE A 576 -39.74 -23.76 -14.67
N GLY A 577 -38.61 -24.32 -14.26
CA GLY A 577 -37.31 -23.67 -14.24
C GLY A 577 -36.19 -24.67 -13.98
N TRP A 578 -34.98 -24.15 -13.81
CA TRP A 578 -33.77 -24.96 -13.65
C TRP A 578 -33.21 -24.80 -12.25
N GLU A 579 -32.93 -25.90 -11.58
CA GLU A 579 -32.21 -25.95 -10.31
C GLU A 579 -30.72 -26.20 -10.56
N TYR A 580 -29.87 -25.52 -9.80
CA TYR A 580 -28.41 -25.64 -9.92
C TYR A 580 -27.76 -26.16 -8.63
N SER A 581 -28.53 -26.87 -7.79
CA SER A 581 -28.04 -27.47 -6.55
C SER A 581 -26.79 -28.36 -6.78
N ASP A 582 -26.69 -28.99 -7.95
CA ASP A 582 -25.54 -29.80 -8.38
C ASP A 582 -24.24 -29.01 -8.67
N TRP A 583 -24.28 -27.69 -8.64
CA TRP A 583 -23.10 -26.82 -8.80
C TRP A 583 -22.52 -26.32 -7.48
N GLY A 584 -23.24 -26.49 -6.36
CA GLY A 584 -22.87 -25.89 -5.08
C GLY A 584 -23.41 -24.48 -4.92
N GLU A 585 -22.79 -23.69 -4.05
CA GLU A 585 -23.17 -22.29 -3.77
C GLU A 585 -22.25 -21.27 -4.43
N ASN A 586 -20.98 -21.62 -4.66
CA ASN A 586 -19.95 -20.71 -5.14
C ASN A 586 -19.20 -21.31 -6.33
N ARG A 587 -18.80 -20.46 -7.29
CA ARG A 587 -17.84 -20.81 -8.35
C ARG A 587 -16.79 -19.73 -8.52
N ALA A 588 -15.58 -20.12 -8.90
CA ALA A 588 -14.46 -19.23 -9.21
C ALA A 588 -13.91 -19.57 -10.60
N ARG A 589 -13.87 -18.58 -11.50
CA ARG A 589 -13.40 -18.77 -12.88
C ARG A 589 -11.89 -18.98 -12.92
N LEU A 590 -11.45 -20.03 -13.59
CA LEU A 590 -10.04 -20.26 -13.92
C LEU A 590 -9.74 -19.64 -15.28
N GLU A 591 -9.14 -18.45 -15.28
CA GLU A 591 -8.72 -17.78 -16.50
C GLU A 591 -7.41 -18.39 -17.02
N PRO A 592 -7.37 -18.89 -18.26
CA PRO A 592 -6.17 -19.52 -18.78
C PRO A 592 -5.06 -18.48 -18.99
N VAL A 593 -3.85 -18.80 -18.51
CA VAL A 593 -2.62 -18.05 -18.80
C VAL A 593 -1.76 -18.84 -19.78
N ASN A 594 -1.52 -20.12 -19.49
CA ASN A 594 -0.83 -21.05 -20.37
C ASN A 594 -1.30 -22.49 -20.09
N VAL A 595 -2.12 -23.06 -20.97
CA VAL A 595 -2.65 -24.42 -20.81
C VAL A 595 -1.82 -25.42 -21.60
N THR A 596 -1.40 -26.48 -20.93
CA THR A 596 -0.47 -27.50 -21.45
C THR A 596 -1.11 -28.88 -21.59
N GLY A 597 -2.15 -29.17 -20.81
CA GLY A 597 -2.82 -30.47 -20.78
C GLY A 597 -3.78 -30.73 -21.94
N ALA A 598 -4.20 -29.69 -22.67
CA ALA A 598 -5.13 -29.75 -23.80
C ALA A 598 -4.89 -28.59 -24.76
N THR A 599 -5.21 -28.79 -26.04
CA THR A 599 -5.20 -27.75 -27.08
C THR A 599 -6.58 -27.12 -27.30
N PRO A 600 -6.70 -25.97 -27.97
CA PRO A 600 -8.00 -25.41 -28.37
C PRO A 600 -8.83 -26.34 -29.29
N GLN A 601 -8.20 -27.28 -29.98
CA GLN A 601 -8.87 -28.31 -30.77
C GLN A 601 -9.43 -29.43 -29.87
N ASP A 602 -8.74 -29.73 -28.77
CA ASP A 602 -9.18 -30.71 -27.79
C ASP A 602 -10.36 -30.16 -26.96
N ARG A 603 -10.26 -28.91 -26.45
CA ARG A 603 -11.23 -28.32 -25.51
C ARG A 603 -11.35 -26.80 -25.64
N ASP A 604 -12.52 -26.27 -25.23
CA ASP A 604 -12.66 -24.84 -24.93
C ASP A 604 -11.88 -24.49 -23.65
N LEU A 605 -10.69 -23.91 -23.83
CA LEU A 605 -9.75 -23.64 -22.75
C LEU A 605 -10.21 -22.53 -21.77
N ASN A 606 -11.33 -21.87 -22.05
CA ASN A 606 -11.88 -20.79 -21.24
C ASN A 606 -13.11 -21.21 -20.41
N SER A 607 -13.38 -22.52 -20.30
CA SER A 607 -14.61 -23.06 -19.71
C SER A 607 -14.48 -23.58 -18.27
N PHE A 608 -13.33 -23.40 -17.61
CA PHE A 608 -13.03 -24.08 -16.35
C PHE A 608 -13.32 -23.23 -15.11
N TYR A 609 -13.83 -23.90 -14.07
CA TYR A 609 -14.15 -23.29 -12.78
C TYR A 609 -13.70 -24.20 -11.63
N PHE A 610 -13.39 -23.58 -10.49
CA PHE A 610 -13.59 -24.22 -9.19
C PHE A 610 -15.03 -23.99 -8.75
N HIS A 611 -15.67 -25.00 -8.16
CA HIS A 611 -17.01 -24.86 -7.57
C HIS A 611 -17.18 -25.79 -6.37
N ASP A 612 -18.00 -25.43 -5.39
CA ASP A 612 -18.14 -26.16 -4.12
C ASP A 612 -19.26 -27.21 -4.11
N SER A 613 -19.50 -27.84 -5.26
CA SER A 613 -20.45 -28.95 -5.35
C SER A 613 -19.98 -30.17 -4.56
N GLN A 614 -20.96 -30.94 -4.07
CA GLN A 614 -20.77 -32.12 -3.25
C GLN A 614 -21.25 -33.41 -3.91
N LYS A 615 -21.37 -33.44 -5.26
CA LYS A 615 -21.81 -34.64 -6.00
C LYS A 615 -20.69 -35.64 -6.25
N GLY A 616 -19.42 -35.21 -6.23
CA GLY A 616 -18.26 -36.09 -6.35
C GLY A 616 -17.74 -36.30 -7.77
N TYR A 617 -18.10 -35.43 -8.73
CA TYR A 617 -17.63 -35.48 -10.11
C TYR A 617 -17.89 -34.17 -10.84
N SER A 618 -17.18 -33.88 -11.92
CA SER A 618 -17.37 -32.63 -12.68
C SER A 618 -17.36 -32.84 -14.20
N HIS A 619 -17.92 -31.87 -14.92
CA HIS A 619 -17.91 -31.83 -16.40
C HIS A 619 -16.73 -31.03 -16.94
N GLY A 620 -15.51 -31.27 -16.43
CA GLY A 620 -14.29 -30.54 -16.81
C GLY A 620 -13.79 -29.50 -15.83
N CYS A 621 -14.64 -29.09 -14.89
CA CYS A 621 -14.30 -28.20 -13.78
C CYS A 621 -13.60 -28.98 -12.65
N THR A 622 -13.30 -28.32 -11.53
CA THR A 622 -12.87 -29.01 -10.31
C THR A 622 -13.82 -28.66 -9.18
N GLU A 623 -14.42 -29.69 -8.59
CA GLU A 623 -15.13 -29.55 -7.32
C GLU A 623 -14.14 -29.36 -6.19
N CYS A 624 -14.42 -28.46 -5.26
CA CYS A 624 -13.57 -28.16 -4.12
C CYS A 624 -14.39 -28.03 -2.83
N GLU A 625 -13.77 -28.11 -1.67
CA GLU A 625 -14.45 -27.77 -0.41
C GLU A 625 -14.79 -26.27 -0.34
N THR A 626 -15.92 -25.92 0.30
CA THR A 626 -16.38 -24.53 0.48
C THR A 626 -15.33 -23.64 1.15
N GLY A 627 -14.51 -24.21 2.06
CA GLY A 627 -13.43 -23.47 2.72
C GLY A 627 -12.40 -22.85 1.76
N LEU A 628 -12.27 -23.34 0.53
CA LEU A 628 -11.46 -22.68 -0.50
C LEU A 628 -12.02 -21.30 -0.85
N PHE A 629 -13.34 -21.15 -0.94
CA PHE A 629 -14.00 -19.88 -1.27
C PHE A 629 -13.93 -18.89 -0.11
N ASP A 630 -14.01 -19.38 1.12
CA ASP A 630 -13.80 -18.55 2.31
C ASP A 630 -12.37 -17.98 2.30
N LYS A 631 -11.38 -18.82 2.01
CA LYS A 631 -9.99 -18.39 1.90
C LYS A 631 -9.73 -17.45 0.73
N LEU A 632 -10.37 -17.65 -0.42
CA LEU A 632 -10.29 -16.72 -1.55
C LEU A 632 -10.87 -15.34 -1.20
N LYS A 633 -11.97 -15.29 -0.43
CA LYS A 633 -12.59 -14.04 0.04
C LYS A 633 -11.74 -13.34 1.09
N GLU A 634 -11.15 -14.08 2.02
CA GLU A 634 -10.17 -13.58 3.00
C GLU A 634 -8.97 -12.96 2.27
N TYR A 635 -8.34 -13.70 1.37
CA TYR A 635 -7.20 -13.22 0.58
C TYR A 635 -7.54 -11.98 -0.25
N ARG A 636 -8.77 -11.90 -0.78
CA ARG A 636 -9.27 -10.68 -1.43
C ARG A 636 -9.42 -9.52 -0.44
N SER A 637 -9.94 -9.75 0.75
CA SER A 637 -10.12 -8.70 1.78
C SER A 637 -8.79 -8.14 2.29
N GLU A 638 -7.70 -8.90 2.19
CA GLU A 638 -6.32 -8.45 2.42
C GLU A 638 -5.80 -7.50 1.31
N GLY A 639 -6.60 -7.22 0.28
CA GLY A 639 -6.27 -6.29 -0.81
C GLY A 639 -5.72 -6.96 -2.07
N ASN A 640 -5.60 -8.29 -2.09
CA ASN A 640 -5.09 -9.01 -3.25
C ASN A 640 -6.11 -9.02 -4.39
N GLN A 641 -5.65 -8.64 -5.59
CA GLN A 641 -6.52 -8.47 -6.76
C GLN A 641 -6.55 -9.71 -7.67
N VAL A 642 -5.60 -10.63 -7.51
CA VAL A 642 -5.45 -11.83 -8.33
C VAL A 642 -4.77 -12.92 -7.51
N ILE A 643 -5.06 -14.19 -7.82
CA ILE A 643 -4.29 -15.33 -7.34
C ILE A 643 -3.93 -16.24 -8.51
N GLU A 644 -2.67 -16.68 -8.55
CA GLU A 644 -2.18 -17.60 -9.57
C GLU A 644 -2.52 -19.05 -9.21
N VAL A 645 -2.91 -19.84 -10.21
CA VAL A 645 -3.30 -21.24 -10.05
C VAL A 645 -2.49 -22.12 -10.99
N LYS A 646 -1.91 -23.19 -10.46
CA LYS A 646 -1.26 -24.25 -11.22
C LYS A 646 -2.12 -25.50 -11.17
N ILE A 647 -2.54 -26.00 -12.32
CA ILE A 647 -3.08 -27.35 -12.43
C ILE A 647 -1.93 -28.26 -12.86
N GLN A 648 -1.53 -29.21 -12.02
CA GLN A 648 -0.45 -30.14 -12.31
C GLN A 648 -0.73 -31.49 -11.65
N TYR A 649 -0.72 -32.55 -12.45
CA TYR A 649 -0.91 -33.91 -11.96
C TYR A 649 0.45 -34.56 -11.66
N PRO A 650 0.59 -35.32 -10.56
CA PRO A 650 1.81 -36.06 -10.26
C PRO A 650 2.23 -37.03 -11.37
N THR A 651 1.26 -37.74 -11.96
CA THR A 651 1.46 -38.67 -13.09
C THR A 651 0.23 -38.69 -14.00
N PRO A 652 0.34 -39.18 -15.25
CA PRO A 652 -0.84 -39.38 -16.12
C PRO A 652 -1.91 -40.31 -15.55
N GLU A 653 -1.54 -41.25 -14.69
CA GLU A 653 -2.45 -42.20 -14.03
C GLU A 653 -3.04 -41.66 -12.72
N HIS A 654 -2.63 -40.46 -12.29
CA HIS A 654 -3.07 -39.87 -11.05
C HIS A 654 -4.58 -39.76 -10.98
N LYS A 655 -5.16 -40.29 -9.89
CA LYS A 655 -6.60 -40.24 -9.65
C LYS A 655 -7.00 -38.84 -9.21
N THR A 656 -8.04 -38.30 -9.84
CA THR A 656 -8.55 -36.94 -9.58
C THR A 656 -9.83 -36.95 -8.74
N ASN A 657 -10.09 -38.03 -8.00
CA ASN A 657 -11.17 -38.11 -7.01
C ASN A 657 -10.59 -37.95 -5.60
N GLY A 658 -10.92 -36.85 -4.93
CA GLY A 658 -10.48 -36.54 -3.57
C GLY A 658 -11.58 -36.63 -2.52
N GLY A 659 -12.76 -37.15 -2.87
CA GLY A 659 -13.85 -37.37 -1.91
C GLY A 659 -14.63 -36.10 -1.56
N THR A 660 -14.99 -35.29 -2.56
CA THR A 660 -15.92 -34.15 -2.40
C THR A 660 -17.38 -34.58 -2.23
N LYS A 661 -17.69 -35.85 -2.52
CA LYS A 661 -19.05 -36.38 -2.42
C LYS A 661 -19.53 -36.42 -0.98
N LYS A 662 -20.70 -35.82 -0.70
CA LYS A 662 -21.37 -35.99 0.59
C LYS A 662 -22.08 -37.35 0.65
N GLU A 663 -21.79 -38.14 1.67
CA GLU A 663 -22.51 -39.40 1.91
C GLU A 663 -23.96 -39.08 2.30
N THR A 664 -24.93 -39.54 1.51
CA THR A 664 -26.33 -39.50 1.91
C THR A 664 -26.57 -40.63 2.92
N THR A 665 -26.65 -40.30 4.21
CA THR A 665 -27.22 -41.21 5.21
C THR A 665 -28.65 -41.55 4.77
N LYS A 666 -28.85 -42.75 4.25
CA LYS A 666 -30.18 -43.35 4.15
C LYS A 666 -30.71 -43.50 5.57
N THR A 667 -31.62 -42.64 5.99
CA THR A 667 -32.52 -42.93 7.10
C THR A 667 -33.27 -44.21 6.73
N ALA A 668 -32.93 -45.30 7.40
CA ALA A 668 -33.72 -46.51 7.37
C ALA A 668 -35.12 -46.16 7.91
N THR A 669 -36.12 -46.18 7.04
CA THR A 669 -37.51 -46.27 7.44
C THR A 669 -37.69 -47.60 8.14
N ASN A 670 -37.68 -47.61 9.47
CA ASN A 670 -38.19 -48.73 10.24
C ASN A 670 -39.71 -48.77 9.99
N GLY A 671 -40.16 -49.85 9.36
CA GLY A 671 -41.56 -50.19 9.33
C GLY A 671 -42.03 -50.61 10.72
N ASN A 672 -43.17 -50.06 11.13
CA ASN A 672 -44.19 -50.69 11.93
C ASN A 672 -45.53 -50.10 11.52
#